data_AF-A0A9E2H493-F1
#
_entry.id   AF-A0A9E2H493-F1
#
_cell.length_a   1.000
_cell.length_b   1.000
_cell.length_c   1.000
_cell.angle_alpha   90.00
_cell.angle_beta   90.00
_cell.angle_gamma   90.00
#
_symmetry.space_group_name_H-M   'P 1'
#
loop_
_entity.id
_entity.type
_entity.pdbx_description
1 polymer ?
#
loop_
_entity_poly.entity_id
_entity_poly.type
_entity_poly.pdbx_seq_one_letter_code
_entity_poly.pdbx_strand_id
1 'polypeptide(L)'
;RALIKEVITADIENPAGIIHYEYRGNYAAKIFIKYKSNLRFMWPYSEKALGSINYSWSDKLNAFVAKDISGDFYAILGSNKKPFEKSFGQFEDFVKNGAHLKGMQTEKLQVACLNVFDVSMNDNFDVVIVGTNEGKEKAVEYYRSAIYDPSKIYENTASYYNNFLKKNLLITTPDKNFNEGYRWALVGTDKFFVNTPEIGKSLVAGYSTTARGWDGGHKVNGRPGYAWYFGRDGQWSGLAILGYGDFEKVKSVLEVYQKFQDISGKIYHELTTSGVIHYDAADATPLYIILAGNYLRWTGDIEFIRHSWENIKRAMEFLFSTDTDGDHLIENTNVGHGWVEGGSLYGAHTTLYLAGCWAEALKDASFIAKALGFSNEADYYLGEYELVRKKINDEFWNADDQFFYYGKFKDGTFNPERTVLPAVPLYFQLADADKAYKVIDTYAENGFTSDWGVRILSEQSPLFNPRGYHYGSVWPLFTGWTALAEYMYGNYIQGFFHIMNNLLVYKNWSLGYVEEVLNGAEYLPSGVCPHQCWSETMVLQPIYEGILGLNPSALENKLSISPRFPFDWDSLKVESIKVGQHKLNFKLNRNQTKTVYNFSHDGKNKLLIEFNPSFPLGTVIQKVLIDGKEASFGLSNERQGVVVNLKFEISLDLKIEIYHNGGISVIPSIAYPIIGESSNGFRVLSAELKGNEYVIEVQGKPKQIEELNIFSPTEQIKSIENAELFKNENSIYTVKVN
;
A
#
# COMPACT_ATOMS: atom_id res chain seq x y z
N ARG A 1 24.37 35.56 -6.25
CA ARG A 1 23.78 34.22 -6.04
C ARG A 1 22.49 34.18 -6.86
N ALA A 2 22.18 33.07 -7.53
CA ALA A 2 20.92 32.89 -8.26
C ALA A 2 20.22 31.67 -7.66
N LEU A 3 18.93 31.82 -7.37
CA LEU A 3 18.05 30.75 -6.90
C LEU A 3 16.97 30.58 -7.97
N ILE A 4 16.73 29.33 -8.37
CA ILE A 4 15.56 28.93 -9.13
C ILE A 4 14.75 28.03 -8.21
N LYS A 5 13.48 28.36 -8.01
CA LYS A 5 12.50 27.46 -7.40
C LYS A 5 11.56 26.98 -8.51
N GLU A 6 11.35 25.68 -8.54
CA GLU A 6 10.43 25.00 -9.44
C GLU A 6 9.28 24.42 -8.60
N VAL A 7 8.04 24.66 -9.03
CA VAL A 7 6.86 24.04 -8.43
C VAL A 7 6.09 23.33 -9.55
N ILE A 8 6.00 22.00 -9.43
CA ILE A 8 5.31 21.15 -10.40
C ILE A 8 3.94 20.79 -9.86
N THR A 9 2.90 20.94 -10.67
CA THR A 9 1.53 20.59 -10.29
C THR A 9 0.84 19.90 -11.44
N ALA A 10 0.24 18.73 -11.18
CA ALA A 10 -0.70 18.11 -12.10
C ALA A 10 -2.11 18.59 -11.78
N ASP A 11 -2.89 18.88 -12.82
CA ASP A 11 -4.32 19.14 -12.70
C ASP A 11 -5.03 17.83 -12.33
N ILE A 12 -5.98 17.90 -11.40
CA ILE A 12 -6.72 16.76 -10.88
C ILE A 12 -7.85 16.33 -11.82
N GLU A 13 -8.32 17.22 -12.70
CA GLU A 13 -9.46 16.99 -13.58
C GLU A 13 -9.05 16.83 -15.05
N ASN A 14 -8.07 17.60 -15.51
CA ASN A 14 -7.68 17.67 -16.91
C ASN A 14 -6.27 17.10 -17.13
N PRO A 15 -5.94 16.63 -18.35
CA PRO A 15 -4.61 16.09 -18.65
C PRO A 15 -3.58 17.21 -18.89
N ALA A 16 -3.39 18.06 -17.87
CA ALA A 16 -2.51 19.22 -17.86
C ALA A 16 -1.56 19.18 -16.67
N GLY A 17 -0.31 19.61 -16.90
CA GLY A 17 0.70 19.82 -15.88
C GLY A 17 1.30 21.21 -15.99
N ILE A 18 1.61 21.81 -14.84
CA ILE A 18 2.16 23.16 -14.73
C ILE A 18 3.52 23.07 -14.05
N ILE A 19 4.47 23.82 -14.59
CA ILE A 19 5.75 24.07 -13.96
C ILE A 19 5.88 25.57 -13.75
N HIS A 20 5.80 26.01 -12.50
CA HIS A 20 6.00 27.39 -12.10
C HIS A 20 7.47 27.63 -11.76
N TYR A 21 8.10 28.59 -12.43
CA TYR A 21 9.47 29.00 -12.18
C TYR A 21 9.52 30.34 -11.45
N GLU A 22 10.21 30.38 -10.31
CA GLU A 22 10.60 31.60 -9.63
C GLU A 22 12.11 31.80 -9.75
N TYR A 23 12.55 32.85 -10.45
CA TYR A 23 13.95 33.24 -10.51
C TYR A 23 14.24 34.39 -9.56
N ARG A 24 15.19 34.19 -8.64
CA ARG A 24 15.70 35.21 -7.71
C ARG A 24 17.20 35.31 -7.87
N GLY A 25 17.68 36.35 -8.56
CA GLY A 25 19.09 36.53 -8.87
C GLY A 25 19.54 37.98 -8.79
N ASN A 26 20.84 38.16 -8.60
CA ASN A 26 21.47 39.49 -8.56
C ASN A 26 21.68 40.11 -9.95
N TYR A 27 21.44 39.34 -11.02
CA TYR A 27 21.59 39.75 -12.41
C TYR A 27 20.49 39.10 -13.25
N ALA A 28 20.22 39.65 -14.43
CA ALA A 28 19.42 38.95 -15.42
C ALA A 28 20.10 37.64 -15.85
N ALA A 29 19.31 36.64 -16.20
CA ALA A 29 19.81 35.35 -16.66
C ALA A 29 18.98 34.82 -17.84
N LYS A 30 19.44 33.71 -18.41
CA LYS A 30 18.70 32.92 -19.39
C LYS A 30 18.34 31.57 -18.78
N ILE A 31 17.07 31.20 -18.86
CA ILE A 31 16.60 29.86 -18.52
C ILE A 31 16.38 29.09 -19.81
N PHE A 32 17.04 27.94 -19.92
CA PHE A 32 16.96 27.03 -21.06
C PHE A 32 16.09 25.85 -20.66
N ILE A 33 14.92 25.72 -21.27
CA ILE A 33 14.05 24.56 -21.01
C ILE A 33 13.98 23.70 -22.25
N LYS A 34 14.40 22.45 -22.08
CA LYS A 34 14.46 21.42 -23.12
C LYS A 34 13.35 20.42 -22.89
N TYR A 35 12.70 20.03 -23.97
CA TYR A 35 11.58 19.09 -23.94
C TYR A 35 11.72 18.09 -25.06
N LYS A 36 11.27 16.87 -24.81
CA LYS A 36 11.29 15.78 -25.76
C LYS A 36 9.95 15.07 -25.72
N SER A 37 9.38 14.80 -26.89
CA SER A 37 8.20 13.97 -27.03
C SER A 37 8.43 12.95 -28.13
N ASN A 38 7.91 11.75 -27.92
CA ASN A 38 7.87 10.70 -28.93
C ASN A 38 6.45 10.15 -29.14
N LEU A 39 5.46 10.70 -28.41
CA LEU A 39 4.06 10.25 -28.38
C LEU A 39 3.90 8.74 -28.20
N ARG A 40 4.91 8.05 -27.67
CA ARG A 40 4.96 6.60 -27.68
C ARG A 40 3.99 6.02 -26.64
N PHE A 41 3.18 5.04 -27.05
CA PHE A 41 2.47 4.18 -26.11
C PHE A 41 3.42 3.32 -25.30
N MET A 42 3.01 2.98 -24.08
CA MET A 42 3.68 1.90 -23.37
C MET A 42 3.49 0.57 -24.09
N TRP A 43 2.23 0.26 -24.44
CA TRP A 43 1.83 -0.93 -25.19
C TRP A 43 1.04 -0.56 -26.45
N PRO A 44 1.34 -1.13 -27.63
CA PRO A 44 2.46 -2.03 -27.91
C PRO A 44 3.81 -1.34 -27.73
N TYR A 45 4.83 -2.11 -27.32
CA TYR A 45 6.19 -1.66 -27.02
C TYR A 45 6.98 -1.15 -28.25
N SER A 46 6.34 -0.51 -29.23
CA SER A 46 6.96 0.00 -30.46
C SER A 46 6.85 1.51 -30.53
N GLU A 47 7.97 2.22 -30.80
CA GLU A 47 7.90 3.65 -31.09
C GLU A 47 7.07 4.00 -32.34
N LYS A 48 6.84 3.01 -33.21
CA LYS A 48 6.10 3.19 -34.47
C LYS A 48 4.59 2.97 -34.31
N ALA A 49 4.10 2.70 -33.11
CA ALA A 49 2.69 2.37 -32.87
C ALA A 49 1.72 3.45 -33.37
N LEU A 50 2.10 4.73 -33.27
CA LEU A 50 1.33 5.88 -33.76
C LEU A 50 1.81 6.40 -35.14
N GLY A 51 2.70 5.69 -35.81
CA GLY A 51 3.28 6.13 -37.08
C GLY A 51 4.27 7.29 -36.91
N SER A 52 4.11 8.36 -37.69
CA SER A 52 5.03 9.51 -37.70
C SER A 52 4.58 10.62 -36.76
N ILE A 53 5.54 11.42 -36.28
CA ILE A 53 5.26 12.59 -35.43
C ILE A 53 5.26 13.84 -36.28
N ASN A 54 4.12 14.52 -36.34
CA ASN A 54 4.01 15.85 -36.89
C ASN A 54 4.25 16.88 -35.79
N TYR A 55 5.08 17.89 -36.03
CA TYR A 55 5.39 18.91 -35.04
C TYR A 55 5.47 20.31 -35.63
N SER A 56 5.14 21.31 -34.83
CA SER A 56 5.16 22.72 -35.24
C SER A 56 5.26 23.66 -34.05
N TRP A 57 5.58 24.91 -34.32
CA TRP A 57 5.39 26.00 -33.36
C TRP A 57 4.11 26.77 -33.69
N SER A 58 3.29 27.04 -32.67
CA SER A 58 2.09 27.86 -32.78
C SER A 58 2.31 29.21 -32.10
N ASP A 59 2.49 30.28 -32.86
CA ASP A 59 2.63 31.64 -32.31
C ASP A 59 1.37 32.10 -31.59
N LYS A 60 0.18 31.63 -32.01
CA LYS A 60 -1.09 31.93 -31.36
C LYS A 60 -1.18 31.34 -29.96
N LEU A 61 -0.61 30.16 -29.74
CA LEU A 61 -0.60 29.48 -28.45
C LEU A 61 0.65 29.78 -27.62
N ASN A 62 1.67 30.39 -28.24
CA ASN A 62 3.03 30.47 -27.69
C ASN A 62 3.55 29.08 -27.24
N ALA A 63 3.39 28.10 -28.12
CA ALA A 63 3.58 26.69 -27.76
C ALA A 63 4.20 25.86 -28.89
N PHE A 64 5.00 24.87 -28.50
CA PHE A 64 5.40 23.74 -29.31
C PHE A 64 4.29 22.69 -29.30
N VAL A 65 3.99 22.14 -30.47
CA VAL A 65 2.95 21.14 -30.65
C VAL A 65 3.55 19.90 -31.31
N ALA A 66 3.28 18.73 -30.75
CA ALA A 66 3.57 17.43 -31.35
C ALA A 66 2.28 16.61 -31.44
N LYS A 67 2.04 15.97 -32.57
CA LYS A 67 0.87 15.12 -32.78
C LYS A 67 1.20 13.93 -33.67
N ASP A 68 0.37 12.91 -33.63
CA ASP A 68 0.49 11.77 -34.52
C ASP A 68 -0.06 12.10 -35.93
N ILE A 69 -0.18 11.08 -36.79
CA ILE A 69 -0.69 11.25 -38.15
C ILE A 69 -2.20 11.52 -38.16
N SER A 70 -2.98 10.83 -37.32
CA SER A 70 -4.44 11.05 -37.27
C SER A 70 -4.76 12.43 -36.68
N GLY A 71 -3.94 12.87 -35.72
CA GLY A 71 -4.15 14.10 -34.96
C GLY A 71 -5.01 13.91 -33.73
N ASP A 72 -5.36 12.67 -33.39
CA ASP A 72 -6.07 12.32 -32.15
C ASP A 72 -5.12 12.44 -30.96
N PHE A 73 -3.86 12.00 -31.10
CA PHE A 73 -2.84 12.15 -30.08
C PHE A 73 -2.16 13.49 -30.23
N TYR A 74 -2.31 14.32 -29.19
CA TYR A 74 -1.92 15.72 -29.25
C TYR A 74 -1.21 16.11 -27.96
N ALA A 75 0.02 16.59 -28.09
CA ALA A 75 0.81 17.16 -27.00
C ALA A 75 1.08 18.64 -27.27
N ILE A 76 0.77 19.48 -26.29
CA ILE A 76 1.04 20.91 -26.32
C ILE A 76 1.96 21.25 -25.17
N LEU A 77 3.01 21.99 -25.49
CA LEU A 77 3.93 22.53 -24.52
C LEU A 77 4.11 24.02 -24.78
N GLY A 78 3.69 24.84 -23.85
CA GLY A 78 3.82 26.28 -23.99
C GLY A 78 4.08 26.98 -22.67
N SER A 79 3.99 28.31 -22.71
CA SER A 79 4.31 29.16 -21.57
C SER A 79 3.57 30.49 -21.66
N ASN A 80 3.37 31.14 -20.52
CA ASN A 80 2.72 32.46 -20.46
C ASN A 80 3.72 33.59 -20.73
N LYS A 81 5.02 33.27 -20.73
CA LYS A 81 6.10 34.14 -21.18
C LYS A 81 6.55 33.73 -22.58
N LYS A 82 6.75 34.71 -23.47
CA LYS A 82 7.27 34.43 -24.81
C LYS A 82 8.77 34.10 -24.74
N PRO A 83 9.26 32.99 -25.32
CA PRO A 83 10.68 32.71 -25.35
C PRO A 83 11.40 33.72 -26.27
N PHE A 84 12.59 34.14 -25.86
CA PHE A 84 13.50 34.98 -26.64
C PHE A 84 14.01 34.22 -27.87
N GLU A 85 14.37 32.95 -27.68
CA GLU A 85 14.86 32.05 -28.71
C GLU A 85 14.17 30.70 -28.60
N LYS A 86 13.85 30.10 -29.75
CA LYS A 86 13.27 28.76 -29.84
C LYS A 86 13.95 27.96 -30.93
N SER A 87 14.19 26.68 -30.67
CA SER A 87 14.74 25.72 -31.63
C SER A 87 14.03 24.38 -31.47
N PHE A 88 13.48 23.83 -32.54
CA PHE A 88 12.76 22.57 -32.49
C PHE A 88 12.97 21.77 -33.76
N GLY A 89 12.85 20.45 -33.65
CA GLY A 89 13.15 19.52 -34.73
C GLY A 89 13.18 18.08 -34.26
N GLN A 90 13.52 17.18 -35.18
CA GLN A 90 13.84 15.80 -34.85
C GLN A 90 15.25 15.74 -34.24
N PHE A 91 15.36 16.05 -32.96
CA PHE A 91 16.63 16.18 -32.27
C PHE A 91 16.82 15.16 -31.14
N GLU A 92 18.06 14.73 -30.92
CA GLU A 92 18.47 13.94 -29.75
C GLU A 92 18.52 14.80 -28.49
N ASP A 93 19.21 15.93 -28.59
CA ASP A 93 19.42 16.94 -27.56
C ASP A 93 19.94 18.22 -28.24
N PHE A 94 20.32 19.22 -27.44
CA PHE A 94 20.88 20.48 -27.88
C PHE A 94 22.27 20.67 -27.28
N VAL A 95 23.25 20.96 -28.14
CA VAL A 95 24.66 21.18 -27.78
C VAL A 95 25.01 22.65 -27.83
N LYS A 96 25.95 23.05 -26.97
CA LYS A 96 26.43 24.42 -26.93
C LYS A 96 27.16 24.79 -28.21
N ASN A 97 26.76 25.91 -28.81
CA ASN A 97 27.39 26.51 -29.97
C ASN A 97 27.53 28.02 -29.71
N GLY A 98 28.66 28.42 -29.13
CA GLY A 98 28.86 29.80 -28.65
C GLY A 98 27.89 30.16 -27.52
N ALA A 99 27.11 31.24 -27.72
CA ALA A 99 26.08 31.72 -26.79
C ALA A 99 24.71 31.04 -26.96
N HIS A 100 24.56 30.19 -27.98
CA HIS A 100 23.31 29.51 -28.33
C HIS A 100 23.44 28.00 -28.14
N LEU A 101 22.31 27.30 -28.19
CA LEU A 101 22.27 25.84 -28.24
C LEU A 101 21.74 25.41 -29.61
N LYS A 102 22.48 24.51 -30.29
CA LYS A 102 22.08 23.96 -31.59
C LYS A 102 21.53 22.54 -31.40
N GLY A 103 20.41 22.24 -32.06
CA GLY A 103 19.84 20.89 -32.06
C GLY A 103 20.78 19.86 -32.72
N MET A 104 20.94 18.70 -32.09
CA MET A 104 21.61 17.54 -32.66
C MET A 104 20.59 16.65 -33.38
N GLN A 105 20.74 16.46 -34.68
CA GLN A 105 19.86 15.59 -35.46
C GLN A 105 19.87 14.14 -34.95
N THR A 106 18.76 13.43 -35.09
CA THR A 106 18.63 12.02 -34.70
C THR A 106 17.74 11.25 -35.67
N GLU A 107 18.05 9.96 -35.88
CA GLU A 107 17.22 9.01 -36.63
C GLU A 107 16.15 8.34 -35.74
N LYS A 108 16.08 8.73 -34.47
CA LYS A 108 15.05 8.28 -33.54
C LYS A 108 13.71 8.95 -33.87
N LEU A 109 12.62 8.20 -33.71
CA LEU A 109 11.27 8.72 -33.85
C LEU A 109 10.89 9.50 -32.58
N GLN A 110 11.40 10.73 -32.51
CA GLN A 110 11.18 11.66 -31.41
C GLN A 110 11.38 13.09 -31.90
N VAL A 111 10.81 14.05 -31.20
CA VAL A 111 10.98 15.47 -31.47
C VAL A 111 11.40 16.17 -30.19
N ALA A 112 12.20 17.22 -30.32
CA ALA A 112 12.62 18.02 -29.19
C ALA A 112 12.44 19.52 -29.48
N CYS A 113 12.19 20.27 -28.41
CA CYS A 113 12.09 21.72 -28.43
C CYS A 113 12.96 22.30 -27.32
N LEU A 114 13.68 23.38 -27.65
CA LEU A 114 14.37 24.23 -26.72
C LEU A 114 13.70 25.60 -26.74
N ASN A 115 13.30 26.07 -25.56
CA ASN A 115 12.88 27.44 -25.34
C ASN A 115 13.90 28.14 -24.43
N VAL A 116 14.32 29.34 -24.81
CA VAL A 116 15.22 30.19 -24.03
C VAL A 116 14.44 31.42 -23.57
N PHE A 117 14.39 31.63 -22.26
CA PHE A 117 13.69 32.74 -21.63
C PHE A 117 14.69 33.71 -21.02
N ASP A 118 14.59 34.99 -21.38
CA ASP A 118 15.27 36.05 -20.63
C ASP A 118 14.50 36.30 -19.33
N VAL A 119 15.18 36.16 -18.19
CA VAL A 119 14.62 36.40 -16.86
C VAL A 119 15.33 37.57 -16.19
N SER A 120 14.54 38.52 -15.71
CA SER A 120 15.01 39.68 -14.97
C SER A 120 15.29 39.35 -13.49
N MET A 121 15.86 40.28 -12.73
CA MET A 121 16.04 40.10 -11.29
C MET A 121 14.66 40.07 -10.62
N ASN A 122 14.24 38.89 -10.11
CA ASN A 122 12.89 38.62 -9.56
C ASN A 122 11.80 38.46 -10.61
N ASP A 123 11.95 37.43 -11.45
CA ASP A 123 11.03 37.10 -12.53
C ASP A 123 10.32 35.77 -12.23
N ASN A 124 9.08 35.64 -12.69
CA ASN A 124 8.29 34.41 -12.58
C ASN A 124 7.61 34.12 -13.91
N PHE A 125 7.49 32.85 -14.27
CA PHE A 125 6.69 32.43 -15.41
C PHE A 125 6.29 30.97 -15.29
N ASP A 126 5.30 30.57 -16.07
CA ASP A 126 4.73 29.25 -16.07
C ASP A 126 4.94 28.56 -17.41
N VAL A 127 5.22 27.27 -17.32
CA VAL A 127 5.20 26.33 -18.44
C VAL A 127 4.02 25.40 -18.24
N VAL A 128 3.26 25.16 -19.31
CA VAL A 128 2.13 24.24 -19.31
C VAL A 128 2.40 23.11 -20.30
N ILE A 129 2.18 21.88 -19.83
CA ILE A 129 2.25 20.64 -20.58
C ILE A 129 0.84 20.06 -20.65
N VAL A 130 0.37 19.73 -21.85
CA VAL A 130 -0.90 19.02 -22.07
C VAL A 130 -0.65 17.83 -22.98
N GLY A 131 -1.29 16.70 -22.71
CA GLY A 131 -1.28 15.52 -23.56
C GLY A 131 -2.63 14.79 -23.54
N THR A 132 -3.29 14.64 -24.69
CA THR A 132 -4.58 13.94 -24.79
C THR A 132 -4.66 13.11 -26.07
N ASN A 133 -5.53 12.10 -26.08
CA ASN A 133 -5.94 11.33 -27.25
C ASN A 133 -7.31 11.76 -27.82
N GLU A 134 -7.86 12.87 -27.33
CA GLU A 134 -9.18 13.41 -27.75
C GLU A 134 -9.07 14.47 -28.86
N GLY A 135 -7.92 14.55 -29.51
CA GLY A 135 -7.68 15.42 -30.65
C GLY A 135 -7.34 16.88 -30.30
N LYS A 136 -7.18 17.66 -31.37
CA LYS A 136 -6.66 19.03 -31.32
C LYS A 136 -7.54 19.98 -30.52
N GLU A 137 -8.86 19.94 -30.75
CA GLU A 137 -9.81 20.88 -30.15
C GLU A 137 -9.76 20.80 -28.63
N LYS A 138 -9.80 19.57 -28.08
CA LYS A 138 -9.68 19.29 -26.66
C LYS A 138 -8.31 19.65 -26.10
N ALA A 139 -7.22 19.29 -26.79
CA ALA A 139 -5.88 19.67 -26.37
C ALA A 139 -5.71 21.19 -26.23
N VAL A 140 -6.22 21.96 -27.20
CA VAL A 140 -6.17 23.43 -27.17
C VAL A 140 -7.06 24.01 -26.08
N GLU A 141 -8.23 23.41 -25.83
CA GLU A 141 -9.13 23.76 -24.72
C GLU A 141 -8.42 23.59 -23.37
N TYR A 142 -7.87 22.40 -23.10
CA TYR A 142 -7.12 22.11 -21.86
C TYR A 142 -5.93 23.05 -21.68
N TYR A 143 -5.14 23.26 -22.74
CA TYR A 143 -3.97 24.16 -22.67
C TYR A 143 -4.38 25.61 -22.38
N ARG A 144 -5.43 26.12 -23.03
CA ARG A 144 -5.90 27.49 -22.78
C ARG A 144 -6.44 27.67 -21.38
N SER A 145 -7.17 26.67 -20.87
CA SER A 145 -7.66 26.69 -19.50
C SER A 145 -6.49 26.75 -18.52
N ALA A 146 -5.50 25.87 -18.69
CA ALA A 146 -4.37 25.77 -17.77
C ALA A 146 -3.44 27.00 -17.82
N ILE A 147 -3.19 27.57 -19.00
CA ILE A 147 -2.29 28.73 -19.14
C ILE A 147 -2.96 30.06 -18.75
N TYR A 148 -4.30 30.12 -18.75
CA TYR A 148 -5.05 31.32 -18.40
C TYR A 148 -4.90 31.66 -16.91
N ASP A 149 -4.99 30.65 -16.03
CA ASP A 149 -4.81 30.80 -14.58
C ASP A 149 -4.07 29.60 -13.96
N PRO A 150 -2.73 29.54 -14.10
CA PRO A 150 -1.92 28.46 -13.55
C PRO A 150 -2.04 28.31 -12.03
N SER A 151 -2.17 29.44 -11.31
CA SER A 151 -2.36 29.46 -9.85
C SER A 151 -3.61 28.69 -9.44
N LYS A 152 -4.69 28.78 -10.23
CA LYS A 152 -5.94 28.11 -9.91
C LYS A 152 -5.81 26.59 -9.88
N ILE A 153 -4.99 26.02 -10.77
CA ILE A 153 -4.72 24.57 -10.78
C ILE A 153 -3.96 24.16 -9.51
N TYR A 154 -2.95 24.92 -9.10
CA TYR A 154 -2.26 24.69 -7.82
C TYR A 154 -3.22 24.74 -6.62
N GLU A 155 -4.05 25.79 -6.53
CA GLU A 155 -5.03 25.95 -5.46
C GLU A 155 -6.06 24.81 -5.43
N ASN A 156 -6.56 24.40 -6.61
CA ASN A 156 -7.53 23.33 -6.74
C ASN A 156 -6.91 21.99 -6.33
N THR A 157 -5.69 21.67 -6.76
CA THR A 157 -4.98 20.44 -6.37
C THR A 157 -4.69 20.43 -4.87
N ALA A 158 -4.26 21.56 -4.28
CA ALA A 158 -4.06 21.66 -2.84
C ALA A 158 -5.38 21.51 -2.06
N SER A 159 -6.47 22.13 -2.53
CA SER A 159 -7.80 22.01 -1.95
C SER A 159 -8.31 20.56 -2.03
N TYR A 160 -8.10 19.89 -3.15
CA TYR A 160 -8.45 18.49 -3.36
C TYR A 160 -7.82 17.60 -2.29
N TYR A 161 -6.50 17.62 -2.12
CA TYR A 161 -5.83 16.77 -1.14
C TYR A 161 -6.18 17.14 0.31
N ASN A 162 -6.36 18.43 0.61
CA ASN A 162 -6.84 18.85 1.93
C ASN A 162 -8.24 18.29 2.24
N ASN A 163 -9.14 18.27 1.25
CA ASN A 163 -10.48 17.71 1.40
C ASN A 163 -10.46 16.19 1.45
N PHE A 164 -9.61 15.54 0.66
CA PHE A 164 -9.38 14.10 0.67
C PHE A 164 -8.97 13.61 2.07
N LEU A 165 -7.97 14.24 2.69
CA LEU A 165 -7.50 13.91 4.04
C LEU A 165 -8.56 14.17 5.13
N LYS A 166 -9.45 15.14 4.95
CA LYS A 166 -10.55 15.42 5.91
C LYS A 166 -11.72 14.43 5.76
N LYS A 167 -11.97 13.96 4.55
CA LYS A 167 -13.11 13.08 4.21
C LYS A 167 -12.84 11.63 4.59
N ASN A 168 -11.59 11.19 4.55
CA ASN A 168 -11.19 9.81 4.75
C ASN A 168 -10.61 9.59 6.15
N LEU A 169 -10.42 8.31 6.51
CA LEU A 169 -9.92 7.96 7.85
C LEU A 169 -8.61 8.70 8.11
N LEU A 170 -8.54 9.42 9.23
CA LEU A 170 -7.35 10.15 9.65
C LEU A 170 -6.97 9.77 11.08
N ILE A 171 -5.70 9.44 11.29
CA ILE A 171 -5.13 9.17 12.61
C ILE A 171 -4.17 10.30 12.96
N THR A 172 -4.28 10.82 14.18
CA THR A 172 -3.33 11.77 14.75
C THR A 172 -2.80 11.22 16.07
N THR A 173 -1.51 10.98 16.13
CA THR A 173 -0.78 10.37 17.24
C THR A 173 0.26 11.34 17.83
N PRO A 174 0.92 11.02 18.95
CA PRO A 174 2.06 11.80 19.46
C PRO A 174 3.30 11.70 18.56
N ASP A 175 3.40 10.66 17.72
CA ASP A 175 4.52 10.44 16.80
C ASP A 175 4.35 11.25 15.51
N LYS A 176 5.21 12.26 15.34
CA LYS A 176 5.21 13.12 14.15
C LYS A 176 5.58 12.36 12.88
N ASN A 177 6.51 11.40 12.95
CA ASN A 177 6.93 10.61 11.81
C ASN A 177 5.79 9.74 11.32
N PHE A 178 5.09 9.07 12.25
CA PHE A 178 3.89 8.29 11.94
C PHE A 178 2.83 9.16 11.25
N ASN A 179 2.49 10.31 11.83
CA ASN A 179 1.47 11.22 11.29
C ASN A 179 1.80 11.72 9.88
N GLU A 180 3.06 12.06 9.63
CA GLU A 180 3.51 12.55 8.32
C GLU A 180 3.52 11.42 7.28
N GLY A 181 4.13 10.27 7.61
CA GLY A 181 4.19 9.14 6.69
C GLY A 181 2.83 8.54 6.36
N TYR A 182 1.92 8.48 7.34
CA TYR A 182 0.55 8.05 7.10
C TYR A 182 -0.19 8.96 6.10
N ARG A 183 -0.02 10.29 6.20
CA ARG A 183 -0.63 11.24 5.25
C ARG A 183 0.01 11.14 3.86
N TRP A 184 1.32 10.92 3.78
CA TRP A 184 1.99 10.67 2.52
C TRP A 184 1.49 9.39 1.85
N ALA A 185 1.36 8.29 2.60
CA ALA A 185 0.80 7.05 2.07
C ALA A 185 -0.63 7.23 1.55
N LEU A 186 -1.49 7.96 2.28
CA LEU A 186 -2.84 8.32 1.81
C LEU A 186 -2.83 9.08 0.48
N VAL A 187 -2.01 10.13 0.37
CA VAL A 187 -1.88 10.95 -0.85
C VAL A 187 -1.22 10.15 -1.98
N GLY A 188 -0.25 9.29 -1.66
CA GLY A 188 0.44 8.41 -2.58
C GLY A 188 -0.50 7.40 -3.21
N THR A 189 -1.32 6.71 -2.41
CA THR A 189 -2.36 5.79 -2.89
C THR A 189 -3.36 6.50 -3.82
N ASP A 190 -3.83 7.69 -3.44
CA ASP A 190 -4.83 8.42 -4.22
C ASP A 190 -4.38 8.76 -5.65
N LYS A 191 -3.08 9.04 -5.84
CA LYS A 191 -2.47 9.36 -7.14
C LYS A 191 -2.51 8.23 -8.16
N PHE A 192 -2.73 6.99 -7.73
CA PHE A 192 -2.86 5.84 -8.62
C PHE A 192 -4.25 5.70 -9.22
N PHE A 193 -5.25 6.37 -8.66
CA PHE A 193 -6.61 6.31 -9.18
C PHE A 193 -6.76 7.23 -10.40
N VAL A 194 -6.73 6.64 -11.58
CA VAL A 194 -6.72 7.37 -12.85
C VAL A 194 -7.92 7.02 -13.72
N ASN A 195 -8.40 8.01 -14.46
CA ASN A 195 -9.39 7.82 -15.51
C ASN A 195 -8.67 7.63 -16.86
N THR A 196 -8.82 6.47 -17.49
CA THR A 196 -8.41 6.29 -18.88
C THR A 196 -9.65 6.25 -19.77
N PRO A 197 -9.76 7.14 -20.79
CA PRO A 197 -10.86 7.11 -21.75
C PRO A 197 -11.11 5.71 -22.29
N GLU A 198 -12.39 5.35 -22.48
CA GLU A 198 -12.85 4.02 -22.94
C GLU A 198 -12.58 2.84 -22.00
N ILE A 199 -11.61 2.92 -21.10
CA ILE A 199 -11.36 1.90 -20.07
C ILE A 199 -12.25 2.16 -18.85
N GLY A 200 -12.09 3.30 -18.20
CA GLY A 200 -12.76 3.66 -16.95
C GLY A 200 -11.80 4.20 -15.89
N LYS A 201 -12.28 4.31 -14.65
CA LYS A 201 -11.48 4.75 -13.50
C LYS A 201 -11.04 3.54 -12.67
N SER A 202 -9.73 3.37 -12.51
CA SER A 202 -9.15 2.28 -11.74
C SER A 202 -7.73 2.65 -11.26
N LEU A 203 -7.06 1.74 -10.57
CA LEU A 203 -5.73 1.92 -10.00
C LEU A 203 -4.65 1.44 -10.97
N VAL A 204 -3.74 2.33 -11.38
CA VAL A 204 -2.51 1.87 -12.04
C VAL A 204 -1.52 1.34 -11.01
N ALA A 205 -0.68 0.39 -11.40
CA ALA A 205 0.23 -0.30 -10.49
C ALA A 205 1.33 0.62 -9.95
N GLY A 206 1.91 1.47 -10.81
CA GLY A 206 3.11 2.23 -10.46
C GLY A 206 3.44 3.40 -11.39
N TYR A 207 4.36 4.25 -10.94
CA TYR A 207 5.00 5.28 -11.76
C TYR A 207 6.52 5.18 -11.69
N SER A 208 7.16 4.72 -12.77
CA SER A 208 8.62 4.76 -12.93
C SER A 208 9.14 5.99 -13.68
N THR A 209 10.46 6.19 -13.64
CA THR A 209 11.11 7.24 -14.42
C THR A 209 11.01 6.94 -15.92
N THR A 210 10.85 7.99 -16.73
CA THR A 210 10.84 7.85 -18.19
C THR A 210 12.23 7.48 -18.69
N ALA A 211 12.42 6.20 -19.03
CA ALA A 211 13.68 5.63 -19.51
C ALA A 211 13.51 4.91 -20.86
N ARG A 212 14.62 4.43 -21.43
CA ARG A 212 14.62 3.61 -22.67
C ARG A 212 14.12 2.17 -22.41
N GLY A 213 13.07 1.99 -21.61
CA GLY A 213 12.62 0.67 -21.16
C GLY A 213 13.56 0.02 -20.15
N TRP A 214 13.24 -1.23 -19.76
CA TRP A 214 14.07 -2.05 -18.90
C TRP A 214 15.48 -2.19 -19.48
N ASP A 215 16.49 -1.87 -18.68
CA ASP A 215 17.92 -1.85 -19.04
C ASP A 215 18.28 -1.07 -20.32
N GLY A 216 17.42 -0.12 -20.72
CA GLY A 216 17.63 0.68 -21.92
C GLY A 216 17.37 -0.05 -23.25
N GLY A 217 16.65 -1.18 -23.23
CA GLY A 217 16.37 -2.02 -24.40
C GLY A 217 15.56 -1.37 -25.51
N HIS A 218 14.90 -0.24 -25.28
CA HIS A 218 14.10 0.48 -26.27
C HIS A 218 14.91 1.52 -27.05
N LYS A 219 14.54 1.77 -28.32
CA LYS A 219 15.22 2.76 -29.18
C LYS A 219 15.03 4.20 -28.68
N VAL A 220 13.83 4.51 -28.18
CA VAL A 220 13.44 5.81 -27.59
C VAL A 220 12.89 5.60 -26.18
N ASN A 221 12.84 6.70 -25.41
CA ASN A 221 12.25 6.68 -24.08
C ASN A 221 10.77 6.24 -24.14
N GLY A 222 10.29 5.51 -23.13
CA GLY A 222 8.88 5.11 -23.01
C GLY A 222 8.16 5.89 -21.92
N ARG A 223 6.84 5.68 -21.81
CA ARG A 223 6.04 6.11 -20.65
C ARG A 223 6.66 5.58 -19.33
N PRO A 224 6.40 6.18 -18.17
CA PRO A 224 6.66 5.57 -16.86
C PRO A 224 6.26 4.09 -16.81
N GLY A 225 7.21 3.20 -16.49
CA GLY A 225 6.93 1.77 -16.23
C GLY A 225 5.80 1.60 -15.21
N TYR A 226 4.98 0.56 -15.38
CA TYR A 226 3.82 0.22 -14.53
C TYR A 226 2.66 1.22 -14.48
N ALA A 227 2.67 2.28 -15.31
CA ALA A 227 1.57 3.25 -15.39
C ALA A 227 0.35 2.73 -16.18
N TRP A 228 -0.06 1.48 -15.91
CA TRP A 228 -1.26 0.79 -16.38
C TRP A 228 -1.82 -0.15 -15.29
N TYR A 229 -2.92 -0.84 -15.57
CA TYR A 229 -3.70 -1.54 -14.56
C TYR A 229 -3.22 -2.99 -14.37
N PHE A 230 -3.06 -3.41 -13.13
CA PHE A 230 -2.79 -4.81 -12.76
C PHE A 230 -3.90 -5.34 -11.85
N GLY A 231 -4.34 -6.57 -12.09
CA GLY A 231 -5.42 -7.22 -11.34
C GLY A 231 -5.09 -7.30 -9.85
N ARG A 232 -4.07 -8.08 -9.51
CA ARG A 232 -3.64 -8.33 -8.13
C ARG A 232 -3.26 -7.06 -7.37
N ASP A 233 -2.56 -6.12 -8.02
CA ASP A 233 -2.15 -4.86 -7.42
C ASP A 233 -3.35 -4.03 -6.98
N GLY A 234 -4.32 -3.85 -7.90
CA GLY A 234 -5.53 -3.10 -7.63
C GLY A 234 -6.42 -3.78 -6.58
N GLN A 235 -6.38 -5.11 -6.48
CA GLN A 235 -7.14 -5.87 -5.49
C GLN A 235 -6.58 -5.72 -4.08
N TRP A 236 -5.27 -5.95 -3.90
CA TRP A 236 -4.60 -5.71 -2.61
C TRP A 236 -4.72 -4.24 -2.19
N SER A 237 -4.52 -3.32 -3.12
CA SER A 237 -4.68 -1.88 -2.85
C SER A 237 -6.12 -1.53 -2.48
N GLY A 238 -7.11 -2.15 -3.14
CA GLY A 238 -8.53 -1.98 -2.88
C GLY A 238 -8.93 -2.32 -1.44
N LEU A 239 -8.32 -3.34 -0.83
CA LEU A 239 -8.57 -3.69 0.58
C LEU A 239 -8.17 -2.54 1.53
N ALA A 240 -7.02 -1.91 1.29
CA ALA A 240 -6.61 -0.75 2.07
C ALA A 240 -7.53 0.48 1.85
N ILE A 241 -8.00 0.67 0.61
CA ILE A 241 -8.90 1.79 0.25
C ILE A 241 -10.26 1.68 0.94
N LEU A 242 -10.78 0.45 1.09
CA LEU A 242 -11.96 0.20 1.92
C LEU A 242 -11.73 0.67 3.36
N GLY A 243 -10.56 0.38 3.93
CA GLY A 243 -10.21 0.73 5.30
C GLY A 243 -10.23 2.24 5.60
N TYR A 244 -9.84 3.11 4.65
CA TYR A 244 -9.97 4.56 4.80
C TYR A 244 -11.31 5.14 4.32
N GLY A 245 -12.19 4.28 3.82
CA GLY A 245 -13.60 4.59 3.56
C GLY A 245 -13.87 5.27 2.21
N ASP A 246 -13.08 5.01 1.17
CA ASP A 246 -13.37 5.52 -0.19
C ASP A 246 -14.00 4.43 -1.06
N PHE A 247 -15.21 4.05 -0.66
CA PHE A 247 -15.97 2.96 -1.24
C PHE A 247 -16.25 3.13 -2.74
N GLU A 248 -16.46 4.36 -3.20
CA GLU A 248 -16.73 4.66 -4.61
C GLU A 248 -15.53 4.33 -5.52
N LYS A 249 -14.29 4.52 -5.05
CA LYS A 249 -13.11 4.10 -5.81
C LYS A 249 -13.05 2.59 -5.96
N VAL A 250 -13.33 1.85 -4.89
CA VAL A 250 -13.30 0.38 -4.91
C VAL A 250 -14.42 -0.17 -5.78
N LYS A 251 -15.61 0.43 -5.72
CA LYS A 251 -16.72 0.11 -6.64
C LYS A 251 -16.31 0.29 -8.09
N SER A 252 -15.70 1.42 -8.42
CA SER A 252 -15.20 1.71 -9.77
C SER A 252 -14.13 0.72 -10.24
N VAL A 253 -13.23 0.29 -9.35
CA VAL A 253 -12.23 -0.75 -9.63
C VAL A 253 -12.90 -2.10 -9.93
N LEU A 254 -13.89 -2.51 -9.13
CA LEU A 254 -14.69 -3.72 -9.36
C LEU A 254 -15.44 -3.68 -10.70
N GLU A 255 -16.02 -2.53 -11.07
CA GLU A 255 -16.69 -2.35 -12.37
C GLU A 255 -15.72 -2.52 -13.55
N VAL A 256 -14.47 -2.05 -13.44
CA VAL A 256 -13.46 -2.27 -14.48
C VAL A 256 -13.07 -3.75 -14.58
N TYR A 257 -12.93 -4.47 -13.46
CA TYR A 257 -12.71 -5.92 -13.49
C TYR A 257 -13.85 -6.66 -14.19
N GLN A 258 -15.10 -6.30 -13.90
CA GLN A 258 -16.27 -6.91 -14.52
C GLN A 258 -16.35 -6.63 -16.02
N LYS A 259 -16.06 -5.39 -16.43
CA LYS A 259 -16.08 -4.98 -17.84
C LYS A 259 -15.05 -5.73 -18.69
N PHE A 260 -13.90 -6.04 -18.11
CA PHE A 260 -12.78 -6.70 -18.79
C PHE A 260 -12.52 -8.11 -18.26
N GLN A 261 -13.56 -8.78 -17.73
CA GLN A 261 -13.48 -10.20 -17.37
C GLN A 261 -13.47 -11.05 -18.64
N ASP A 262 -12.55 -12.01 -18.73
CA ASP A 262 -12.49 -12.94 -19.86
C ASP A 262 -13.76 -13.79 -19.94
N ILE A 263 -14.10 -14.32 -21.12
CA ILE A 263 -15.28 -15.19 -21.29
C ILE A 263 -15.24 -16.41 -20.37
N SER A 264 -14.05 -16.93 -20.04
CA SER A 264 -13.88 -18.02 -19.09
C SER A 264 -14.28 -17.67 -17.65
N GLY A 265 -14.33 -16.39 -17.28
CA GLY A 265 -14.55 -15.92 -15.90
C GLY A 265 -13.29 -15.34 -15.25
N LYS A 266 -12.13 -15.44 -15.92
CA LYS A 266 -10.85 -14.97 -15.41
C LYS A 266 -10.74 -13.45 -15.35
N ILE A 267 -10.09 -12.93 -14.31
CA ILE A 267 -9.73 -11.51 -14.18
C ILE A 267 -8.34 -11.27 -14.77
N TYR A 268 -8.15 -10.14 -15.43
CA TYR A 268 -6.89 -9.81 -16.09
C TYR A 268 -5.72 -9.76 -15.09
N HIS A 269 -4.56 -10.21 -15.57
CA HIS A 269 -3.29 -9.91 -14.95
C HIS A 269 -2.94 -8.44 -15.21
N GLU A 270 -2.93 -8.05 -16.49
CA GLU A 270 -2.62 -6.70 -16.95
C GLU A 270 -3.69 -6.18 -17.89
N LEU A 271 -4.06 -4.91 -17.73
CA LEU A 271 -4.84 -4.12 -18.67
C LEU A 271 -4.07 -2.84 -18.97
N THR A 272 -3.57 -2.74 -20.20
CA THR A 272 -2.79 -1.59 -20.65
C THR A 272 -3.71 -0.39 -20.92
N THR A 273 -3.18 0.83 -20.87
CA THR A 273 -3.97 2.05 -21.16
C THR A 273 -4.38 2.19 -22.63
N SER A 274 -3.90 1.31 -23.51
CA SER A 274 -4.30 1.20 -24.93
C SER A 274 -5.31 0.07 -25.17
N GLY A 275 -5.76 -0.62 -24.11
CA GLY A 275 -6.81 -1.64 -24.19
C GLY A 275 -6.32 -3.07 -24.48
N VAL A 276 -5.01 -3.30 -24.56
CA VAL A 276 -4.44 -4.67 -24.60
C VAL A 276 -4.55 -5.31 -23.23
N ILE A 277 -4.98 -6.58 -23.19
CA ILE A 277 -5.29 -7.31 -21.96
C ILE A 277 -4.52 -8.63 -21.94
N HIS A 278 -3.95 -8.96 -20.78
CA HIS A 278 -3.31 -10.24 -20.49
C HIS A 278 -3.96 -10.86 -19.25
N TYR A 279 -4.13 -12.18 -19.25
CA TYR A 279 -4.82 -12.91 -18.19
C TYR A 279 -3.93 -13.98 -17.56
N ASP A 280 -2.62 -13.77 -17.47
CA ASP A 280 -1.61 -14.75 -17.05
C ASP A 280 -1.31 -14.78 -15.54
N ALA A 281 -2.28 -14.36 -14.71
CA ALA A 281 -2.22 -14.43 -13.24
C ALA A 281 -3.19 -15.49 -12.70
N ALA A 282 -2.71 -16.36 -11.81
CA ALA A 282 -3.52 -17.39 -11.15
C ALA A 282 -4.27 -16.85 -9.92
N ASP A 283 -3.75 -15.81 -9.27
CA ASP A 283 -4.28 -15.22 -8.04
C ASP A 283 -5.22 -14.02 -8.25
N ALA A 284 -5.25 -13.41 -9.45
CA ALA A 284 -6.10 -12.25 -9.72
C ALA A 284 -7.60 -12.58 -9.63
N THR A 285 -8.03 -13.76 -10.07
CA THR A 285 -9.44 -14.16 -9.99
C THR A 285 -9.92 -14.42 -8.55
N PRO A 286 -9.21 -15.18 -7.68
CA PRO A 286 -9.66 -15.33 -6.28
C PRO A 286 -9.59 -14.00 -5.52
N LEU A 287 -8.58 -13.16 -5.75
CA LEU A 287 -8.48 -11.84 -5.13
C LEU A 287 -9.64 -10.88 -5.52
N TYR A 288 -10.22 -11.01 -6.72
CA TYR A 288 -11.43 -10.29 -7.09
C TYR A 288 -12.63 -10.67 -6.21
N ILE A 289 -12.78 -11.96 -5.89
CA ILE A 289 -13.84 -12.44 -5.00
C ILE A 289 -13.64 -11.89 -3.59
N ILE A 290 -12.39 -11.93 -3.09
CA ILE A 290 -12.04 -11.39 -1.77
C ILE A 290 -12.36 -9.88 -1.70
N LEU A 291 -11.99 -9.11 -2.73
CA LEU A 291 -12.29 -7.68 -2.76
C LEU A 291 -13.80 -7.42 -2.81
N ALA A 292 -14.57 -8.20 -3.57
CA ALA A 292 -16.03 -8.07 -3.63
C ALA A 292 -16.69 -8.40 -2.27
N GLY A 293 -16.21 -9.44 -1.57
CA GLY A 293 -16.68 -9.81 -0.24
C GLY A 293 -16.41 -8.71 0.79
N ASN A 294 -15.19 -8.18 0.79
CA ASN A 294 -14.81 -7.05 1.63
C ASN A 294 -15.59 -5.78 1.28
N TYR A 295 -15.81 -5.48 0.00
CA TYR A 295 -16.65 -4.35 -0.42
C TYR A 295 -18.05 -4.47 0.19
N LEU A 296 -18.66 -5.65 0.15
CA LEU A 296 -19.98 -5.87 0.76
C LEU A 296 -19.94 -5.69 2.29
N ARG A 297 -18.93 -6.22 2.99
CA ARG A 297 -18.76 -6.06 4.44
C ARG A 297 -18.64 -4.59 4.85
N TRP A 298 -17.87 -3.81 4.10
CA TRP A 298 -17.65 -2.39 4.38
C TRP A 298 -18.81 -1.49 4.01
N THR A 299 -19.49 -1.75 2.89
CA THR A 299 -20.49 -0.83 2.32
C THR A 299 -21.94 -1.22 2.59
N GLY A 300 -22.22 -2.52 2.70
CA GLY A 300 -23.57 -3.05 2.67
C GLY A 300 -24.30 -2.83 1.35
N ASP A 301 -23.60 -2.48 0.26
CA ASP A 301 -24.17 -2.23 -1.07
C ASP A 301 -24.53 -3.57 -1.76
N ILE A 302 -25.58 -4.19 -1.23
CA ILE A 302 -26.11 -5.47 -1.67
C ILE A 302 -26.64 -5.41 -3.10
N GLU A 303 -27.14 -4.25 -3.54
CA GLU A 303 -27.68 -4.07 -4.88
C GLU A 303 -26.56 -4.09 -5.93
N PHE A 304 -25.42 -3.43 -5.68
CA PHE A 304 -24.27 -3.58 -6.56
C PHE A 304 -23.77 -5.03 -6.63
N ILE A 305 -23.68 -5.71 -5.49
CA ILE A 305 -23.24 -7.11 -5.46
C ILE A 305 -24.23 -8.03 -6.18
N ARG A 306 -25.54 -7.79 -6.06
CA ARG A 306 -26.57 -8.51 -6.81
C ARG A 306 -26.39 -8.35 -8.32
N HIS A 307 -26.10 -7.14 -8.82
CA HIS A 307 -25.80 -6.92 -10.23
C HIS A 307 -24.46 -7.54 -10.66
N SER A 308 -23.52 -7.69 -9.73
CA SER A 308 -22.20 -8.29 -9.95
C SER A 308 -22.22 -9.82 -9.91
N TRP A 309 -23.32 -10.45 -9.50
CA TRP A 309 -23.39 -11.88 -9.17
C TRP A 309 -23.00 -12.79 -10.33
N GLU A 310 -23.46 -12.51 -11.55
CA GLU A 310 -23.11 -13.35 -12.71
C GLU A 310 -21.60 -13.32 -13.02
N ASN A 311 -20.93 -12.18 -12.83
CA ASN A 311 -19.48 -12.08 -12.98
C ASN A 311 -18.74 -12.84 -11.87
N ILE A 312 -19.24 -12.75 -10.62
CA ILE A 312 -18.72 -13.49 -9.46
C ILE A 312 -18.86 -15.00 -9.69
N LYS A 313 -20.03 -15.45 -10.14
CA LYS A 313 -20.31 -16.86 -10.41
C LYS A 313 -19.39 -17.44 -11.49
N ARG A 314 -19.21 -16.71 -12.60
CA ARG A 314 -18.27 -17.10 -13.67
C ARG A 314 -16.83 -17.19 -13.18
N ALA A 315 -16.41 -16.25 -12.31
CA ALA A 315 -15.09 -16.30 -11.69
C ALA A 315 -14.94 -17.53 -10.77
N MET A 316 -15.96 -17.89 -9.99
CA MET A 316 -15.95 -19.11 -9.18
C MET A 316 -15.91 -20.37 -10.04
N GLU A 317 -16.73 -20.45 -11.09
CA GLU A 317 -16.73 -21.58 -12.05
C GLU A 317 -15.36 -21.75 -12.73
N PHE A 318 -14.73 -20.64 -13.12
CA PHE A 318 -13.35 -20.65 -13.62
C PHE A 318 -12.41 -21.25 -12.57
N LEU A 319 -12.44 -20.76 -11.32
CA LEU A 319 -11.54 -21.22 -10.27
C LEU A 319 -11.67 -22.72 -10.01
N PHE A 320 -12.89 -23.25 -9.88
CA PHE A 320 -13.12 -24.69 -9.75
C PHE A 320 -12.59 -25.47 -10.96
N SER A 321 -12.66 -24.92 -12.17
CA SER A 321 -12.13 -25.59 -13.37
C SER A 321 -10.61 -25.70 -13.42
N THR A 322 -9.89 -24.97 -12.55
CA THR A 322 -8.42 -25.01 -12.49
C THR A 322 -7.87 -26.12 -11.61
N ASP A 323 -8.70 -26.79 -10.80
CA ASP A 323 -8.32 -28.01 -10.09
C ASP A 323 -8.37 -29.20 -11.06
N THR A 324 -7.23 -29.50 -11.68
CA THR A 324 -7.11 -30.52 -12.74
C THR A 324 -6.76 -31.90 -12.21
N ASP A 325 -6.29 -32.02 -10.97
CA ASP A 325 -5.96 -33.28 -10.31
C ASP A 325 -6.98 -33.74 -9.26
N GLY A 326 -7.99 -32.90 -8.97
CA GLY A 326 -9.11 -33.20 -8.08
C GLY A 326 -8.72 -33.15 -6.60
N ASP A 327 -7.68 -32.40 -6.24
CA ASP A 327 -7.19 -32.28 -4.88
C ASP A 327 -7.82 -31.13 -4.09
N HIS A 328 -8.80 -30.43 -4.68
CA HIS A 328 -9.54 -29.28 -4.16
C HIS A 328 -8.73 -27.96 -4.11
N LEU A 329 -7.51 -27.93 -4.64
CA LEU A 329 -6.69 -26.73 -4.71
C LEU A 329 -6.66 -26.17 -6.14
N ILE A 330 -6.73 -24.85 -6.25
CA ILE A 330 -6.53 -24.18 -7.54
C ILE A 330 -5.04 -24.13 -7.91
N GLU A 331 -4.76 -24.15 -9.21
CA GLU A 331 -3.40 -24.34 -9.72
C GLU A 331 -2.82 -23.07 -10.35
N ASN A 332 -1.49 -22.91 -10.26
CA ASN A 332 -0.74 -22.04 -11.16
C ASN A 332 -0.64 -22.66 -12.55
N THR A 333 -0.41 -23.98 -12.62
CA THR A 333 -0.04 -24.65 -13.87
C THR A 333 -1.18 -24.54 -14.89
N ASN A 334 -0.87 -24.20 -16.15
CA ASN A 334 -1.84 -23.96 -17.22
C ASN A 334 -2.80 -22.76 -17.00
N VAL A 335 -2.70 -22.07 -15.88
CA VAL A 335 -3.48 -20.85 -15.58
C VAL A 335 -2.59 -19.63 -15.78
N GLY A 336 -1.41 -19.60 -15.17
CA GLY A 336 -0.55 -18.43 -15.14
C GLY A 336 0.48 -18.55 -14.03
N HIS A 337 0.98 -17.43 -13.54
CA HIS A 337 1.81 -17.42 -12.34
C HIS A 337 1.00 -17.01 -11.11
N GLY A 338 1.34 -17.57 -9.96
CA GLY A 338 0.93 -17.04 -8.67
C GLY A 338 1.71 -15.76 -8.38
N TRP A 339 2.02 -15.51 -7.11
CA TRP A 339 2.82 -14.36 -6.74
C TRP A 339 4.26 -14.40 -7.30
N VAL A 340 4.90 -15.57 -7.28
CA VAL A 340 6.25 -15.75 -7.82
C VAL A 340 6.17 -16.02 -9.31
N GLU A 341 6.71 -15.09 -10.10
CA GLU A 341 6.59 -15.08 -11.57
C GLU A 341 7.81 -15.69 -12.28
N GLY A 342 8.88 -15.97 -11.53
CA GLY A 342 10.12 -16.54 -12.06
C GLY A 342 11.21 -16.73 -11.00
N GLY A 343 12.41 -17.11 -11.44
CA GLY A 343 13.56 -17.33 -10.55
C GLY A 343 13.57 -18.71 -9.88
N SER A 344 14.38 -18.86 -8.85
CA SER A 344 14.65 -20.14 -8.17
C SER A 344 13.46 -20.73 -7.41
N LEU A 345 12.47 -19.91 -7.05
CA LEU A 345 11.23 -20.34 -6.38
C LEU A 345 10.10 -20.68 -7.36
N TYR A 346 10.32 -20.56 -8.66
CA TYR A 346 9.28 -20.81 -9.66
C TYR A 346 9.01 -22.31 -9.86
N GLY A 347 7.79 -22.64 -10.28
CA GLY A 347 7.43 -23.99 -10.74
C GLY A 347 6.49 -24.78 -9.82
N ALA A 348 6.03 -24.20 -8.70
CA ALA A 348 5.00 -24.84 -7.88
C ALA A 348 3.68 -24.99 -8.66
N HIS A 349 3.08 -26.18 -8.57
CA HIS A 349 1.76 -26.46 -9.11
C HIS A 349 0.70 -25.64 -8.38
N THR A 350 0.77 -25.66 -7.05
CA THR A 350 -0.01 -24.80 -6.15
C THR A 350 0.92 -24.23 -5.10
N THR A 351 0.94 -22.91 -4.94
CA THR A 351 1.66 -22.27 -3.83
C THR A 351 0.76 -22.17 -2.61
N LEU A 352 1.35 -22.17 -1.41
CA LEU A 352 0.59 -21.94 -0.19
C LEU A 352 -0.11 -20.57 -0.21
N TYR A 353 0.53 -19.55 -0.79
CA TYR A 353 -0.10 -18.24 -1.04
C TYR A 353 -1.40 -18.38 -1.85
N LEU A 354 -1.35 -19.09 -2.98
CA LEU A 354 -2.51 -19.28 -3.84
C LEU A 354 -3.62 -20.07 -3.13
N ALA A 355 -3.27 -21.13 -2.40
CA ALA A 355 -4.22 -21.89 -1.59
C ALA A 355 -4.88 -21.00 -0.51
N GLY A 356 -4.11 -20.08 0.09
CA GLY A 356 -4.62 -19.08 1.02
C GLY A 356 -5.63 -18.12 0.38
N CYS A 357 -5.29 -17.55 -0.79
CA CYS A 357 -6.23 -16.73 -1.56
C CYS A 357 -7.49 -17.51 -1.97
N TRP A 358 -7.35 -18.79 -2.31
CA TRP A 358 -8.48 -19.63 -2.66
C TRP A 358 -9.44 -19.88 -1.50
N ALA A 359 -8.91 -20.25 -0.33
CA ALA A 359 -9.72 -20.44 0.86
C ALA A 359 -10.48 -19.16 1.25
N GLU A 360 -9.81 -18.00 1.27
CA GLU A 360 -10.51 -16.75 1.60
C GLU A 360 -11.53 -16.36 0.52
N ALA A 361 -11.26 -16.62 -0.76
CA ALA A 361 -12.23 -16.43 -1.83
C ALA A 361 -13.46 -17.32 -1.68
N LEU A 362 -13.31 -18.59 -1.29
CA LEU A 362 -14.42 -19.50 -1.01
C LEU A 362 -15.29 -19.01 0.15
N LYS A 363 -14.67 -18.57 1.24
CA LYS A 363 -15.34 -17.98 2.40
C LYS A 363 -16.10 -16.71 2.03
N ASP A 364 -15.51 -15.85 1.20
CA ASP A 364 -16.14 -14.61 0.74
C ASP A 364 -17.26 -14.86 -0.29
N ALA A 365 -17.09 -15.83 -1.18
CA ALA A 365 -18.16 -16.28 -2.07
C ALA A 365 -19.33 -16.84 -1.28
N SER A 366 -19.08 -17.62 -0.22
CA SER A 366 -20.12 -18.12 0.68
C SER A 366 -20.88 -16.98 1.37
N PHE A 367 -20.14 -16.00 1.90
CA PHE A 367 -20.74 -14.80 2.52
C PHE A 367 -21.63 -14.02 1.52
N ILE A 368 -21.14 -13.79 0.30
CA ILE A 368 -21.89 -13.11 -0.76
C ILE A 368 -23.14 -13.90 -1.13
N ALA A 369 -23.00 -15.20 -1.41
CA ALA A 369 -24.11 -16.09 -1.79
C ALA A 369 -25.21 -16.08 -0.72
N LYS A 370 -24.82 -16.19 0.55
CA LYS A 370 -25.74 -16.12 1.69
C LYS A 370 -26.45 -14.77 1.78
N ALA A 371 -25.73 -13.66 1.60
CA ALA A 371 -26.32 -12.32 1.61
C ALA A 371 -27.36 -12.14 0.48
N LEU A 372 -27.13 -12.75 -0.68
CA LEU A 372 -28.03 -12.70 -1.83
C LEU A 372 -29.21 -13.69 -1.76
N GLY A 373 -29.17 -14.67 -0.84
CA GLY A 373 -30.20 -15.70 -0.65
C GLY A 373 -29.93 -17.02 -1.39
N PHE A 374 -28.72 -17.24 -1.89
CA PHE A 374 -28.28 -18.47 -2.58
C PHE A 374 -27.69 -19.47 -1.58
N SER A 375 -28.55 -20.06 -0.73
CA SER A 375 -28.10 -20.89 0.39
C SER A 375 -27.34 -22.16 -0.03
N ASN A 376 -27.71 -22.80 -1.16
CA ASN A 376 -27.03 -24.01 -1.62
C ASN A 376 -25.59 -23.73 -2.05
N GLU A 377 -25.39 -22.65 -2.82
CA GLU A 377 -24.08 -22.16 -3.22
C GLU A 377 -23.25 -21.73 -2.00
N ALA A 378 -23.89 -21.05 -1.04
CA ALA A 378 -23.24 -20.64 0.19
C ALA A 378 -22.71 -21.82 1.01
N ASP A 379 -23.53 -22.86 1.19
CA ASP A 379 -23.15 -24.07 1.92
C ASP A 379 -22.07 -24.86 1.17
N TYR A 380 -22.15 -24.93 -0.17
CA TYR A 380 -21.13 -25.59 -0.99
C TYR A 380 -19.77 -24.90 -0.87
N TYR A 381 -19.71 -23.58 -1.06
CA TYR A 381 -18.45 -22.83 -0.95
C TYR A 381 -17.88 -22.88 0.47
N LEU A 382 -18.73 -22.89 1.51
CA LEU A 382 -18.26 -23.05 2.89
C LEU A 382 -17.68 -24.44 3.13
N GLY A 383 -18.27 -25.50 2.56
CA GLY A 383 -17.73 -26.86 2.64
C GLY A 383 -16.35 -26.97 1.99
N GLU A 384 -16.17 -26.41 0.80
CA GLU A 384 -14.88 -26.38 0.11
C GLU A 384 -13.84 -25.54 0.88
N TYR A 385 -14.25 -24.41 1.48
CA TYR A 385 -13.37 -23.61 2.34
C TYR A 385 -12.78 -24.43 3.49
N GLU A 386 -13.59 -25.21 4.21
CA GLU A 386 -13.11 -26.02 5.33
C GLU A 386 -12.16 -27.14 4.86
N LEU A 387 -12.39 -27.71 3.66
CA LEU A 387 -11.47 -28.69 3.06
C LEU A 387 -10.11 -28.06 2.73
N VAL A 388 -10.10 -26.90 2.06
CA VAL A 388 -8.86 -26.19 1.70
C VAL A 388 -8.12 -25.73 2.96
N ARG A 389 -8.82 -25.18 3.95
CA ARG A 389 -8.23 -24.78 5.23
C ARG A 389 -7.60 -25.96 5.97
N LYS A 390 -8.25 -27.13 5.94
CA LYS A 390 -7.67 -28.36 6.50
C LYS A 390 -6.39 -28.76 5.76
N LYS A 391 -6.37 -28.71 4.43
CA LYS A 391 -5.19 -29.03 3.60
C LYS A 391 -4.02 -28.09 3.86
N ILE A 392 -4.28 -26.79 4.04
CA ILE A 392 -3.26 -25.82 4.45
C ILE A 392 -2.57 -26.27 5.75
N ASN A 393 -3.35 -26.71 6.74
CA ASN A 393 -2.82 -27.07 8.05
C ASN A 393 -2.20 -28.47 8.13
N ASP A 394 -2.63 -29.40 7.29
CA ASP A 394 -2.19 -30.80 7.33
C ASP A 394 -1.12 -31.12 6.28
N GLU A 395 -1.28 -30.66 5.03
CA GLU A 395 -0.39 -31.01 3.91
C GLU A 395 0.78 -30.03 3.78
N PHE A 396 0.51 -28.72 3.93
CA PHE A 396 1.56 -27.69 3.78
C PHE A 396 2.40 -27.50 5.05
N TRP A 397 2.04 -28.09 6.19
CA TRP A 397 2.84 -27.96 7.40
C TRP A 397 4.05 -28.92 7.38
N ASN A 398 5.25 -28.35 7.44
CA ASN A 398 6.48 -29.11 7.61
C ASN A 398 6.83 -29.19 9.11
N ALA A 399 6.51 -30.32 9.72
CA ALA A 399 6.73 -30.54 11.14
C ALA A 399 8.22 -30.59 11.54
N ASP A 400 9.11 -31.02 10.64
CA ASP A 400 10.55 -31.10 10.93
C ASP A 400 11.16 -29.70 10.99
N ASP A 401 10.74 -28.81 10.08
CA ASP A 401 11.22 -27.43 10.03
C ASP A 401 10.42 -26.47 10.93
N GLN A 402 9.29 -26.91 11.50
CA GLN A 402 8.33 -26.07 12.23
C GLN A 402 7.92 -24.83 11.42
N PHE A 403 7.70 -25.03 10.12
CA PHE A 403 7.39 -23.99 9.15
C PHE A 403 6.49 -24.54 8.04
N PHE A 404 5.85 -23.69 7.24
CA PHE A 404 5.07 -24.16 6.10
C PHE A 404 5.92 -24.37 4.84
N TYR A 405 5.64 -25.45 4.10
CA TYR A 405 6.10 -25.62 2.72
C TYR A 405 5.63 -24.45 1.86
N TYR A 406 6.50 -23.97 0.97
CA TYR A 406 6.21 -22.86 0.05
C TYR A 406 5.14 -23.24 -0.99
N GLY A 407 5.21 -24.47 -1.51
CA GLY A 407 4.36 -24.91 -2.60
C GLY A 407 4.41 -26.41 -2.81
N LYS A 408 3.34 -26.94 -3.41
CA LYS A 408 3.20 -28.32 -3.87
C LYS A 408 3.53 -28.40 -5.36
N PHE A 409 4.32 -29.37 -5.77
CA PHE A 409 4.64 -29.66 -7.16
C PHE A 409 3.65 -30.66 -7.78
N LYS A 410 3.67 -30.78 -9.11
CA LYS A 410 2.74 -31.64 -9.86
C LYS A 410 2.91 -33.13 -9.57
N ASP A 411 4.08 -33.55 -9.09
CA ASP A 411 4.35 -34.93 -8.67
C ASP A 411 3.91 -35.21 -7.21
N GLY A 412 3.30 -34.22 -6.54
CA GLY A 412 2.85 -34.29 -5.15
C GLY A 412 3.94 -34.00 -4.12
N THR A 413 5.19 -33.76 -4.52
CA THR A 413 6.25 -33.33 -3.60
C THR A 413 6.10 -31.86 -3.20
N PHE A 414 6.72 -31.45 -2.08
CA PHE A 414 6.64 -30.08 -1.57
C PHE A 414 8.00 -29.39 -1.60
N ASN A 415 7.98 -28.06 -1.81
CA ASN A 415 9.15 -27.21 -1.70
C ASN A 415 9.34 -26.74 -0.23
N PRO A 416 10.41 -27.16 0.48
CA PRO A 416 10.66 -26.82 1.88
C PRO A 416 11.21 -25.41 2.11
N GLU A 417 11.52 -24.65 1.05
CA GLU A 417 12.12 -23.33 1.21
C GLU A 417 11.24 -22.41 2.06
N ARG A 418 11.82 -21.86 3.13
CA ARG A 418 11.11 -20.95 4.03
C ARG A 418 11.01 -19.59 3.36
N THR A 419 9.78 -19.15 3.09
CA THR A 419 9.50 -17.86 2.48
C THR A 419 8.63 -16.97 3.36
N VAL A 420 8.48 -15.71 3.00
CA VAL A 420 7.52 -14.78 3.64
C VAL A 420 6.06 -15.02 3.22
N LEU A 421 5.82 -15.79 2.15
CA LEU A 421 4.48 -15.94 1.57
C LEU A 421 3.42 -16.60 2.48
N PRO A 422 3.76 -17.47 3.46
CA PRO A 422 2.82 -17.88 4.50
C PRO A 422 2.17 -16.71 5.27
N ALA A 423 2.75 -15.50 5.26
CA ALA A 423 2.13 -14.33 5.87
C ALA A 423 0.70 -14.07 5.35
N VAL A 424 0.39 -14.39 4.08
CA VAL A 424 -0.96 -14.18 3.51
C VAL A 424 -2.02 -15.11 4.11
N PRO A 425 -1.88 -16.46 4.09
CA PRO A 425 -2.84 -17.32 4.78
C PRO A 425 -2.87 -17.11 6.29
N LEU A 426 -1.78 -16.66 6.91
CA LEU A 426 -1.79 -16.23 8.32
C LEU A 426 -2.63 -14.97 8.51
N TYR A 427 -2.48 -13.95 7.66
CA TYR A 427 -3.32 -12.76 7.68
C TYR A 427 -4.82 -13.11 7.52
N PHE A 428 -5.16 -14.05 6.64
CA PHE A 428 -6.54 -14.55 6.52
C PHE A 428 -6.98 -15.49 7.68
N GLN A 429 -6.12 -15.71 8.68
CA GLN A 429 -6.35 -16.59 9.84
C GLN A 429 -6.70 -18.03 9.45
N LEU A 430 -6.10 -18.53 8.37
CA LEU A 430 -6.33 -19.88 7.86
C LEU A 430 -5.47 -20.92 8.57
N ALA A 431 -4.32 -20.53 9.12
CA ALA A 431 -3.42 -21.39 9.86
C ALA A 431 -3.85 -21.55 11.34
N ASP A 432 -3.63 -22.73 11.90
CA ASP A 432 -3.75 -22.97 13.34
C ASP A 432 -2.78 -22.06 14.10
N ALA A 433 -3.22 -21.55 15.26
CA ALA A 433 -2.49 -20.53 15.99
C ALA A 433 -1.08 -20.96 16.43
N ASP A 434 -0.93 -22.23 16.85
CA ASP A 434 0.36 -22.78 17.25
C ASP A 434 1.38 -22.80 16.11
N LYS A 435 0.94 -23.13 14.89
CA LYS A 435 1.75 -23.09 13.66
C LYS A 435 2.07 -21.66 13.25
N ALA A 436 1.07 -20.78 13.29
CA ALA A 436 1.24 -19.38 12.97
C ALA A 436 2.27 -18.69 13.88
N TYR A 437 2.25 -18.98 15.18
CA TYR A 437 3.24 -18.45 16.12
C TYR A 437 4.69 -18.81 15.73
N LYS A 438 4.94 -20.06 15.31
CA LYS A 438 6.29 -20.48 14.86
C LYS A 438 6.78 -19.68 13.65
N VAL A 439 5.88 -19.42 12.70
CA VAL A 439 6.19 -18.72 11.47
C VAL A 439 6.47 -17.24 11.73
N ILE A 440 5.61 -16.55 12.48
CA ILE A 440 5.81 -15.11 12.77
C ILE A 440 7.01 -14.87 13.69
N ASP A 441 7.32 -15.80 14.60
CA ASP A 441 8.54 -15.72 15.41
C ASP A 441 9.78 -15.81 14.53
N THR A 442 9.76 -16.68 13.52
CA THR A 442 10.83 -16.76 12.51
C THR A 442 10.93 -15.47 11.67
N TYR A 443 9.82 -14.81 11.36
CA TYR A 443 9.83 -13.54 10.63
C TYR A 443 10.45 -12.39 11.42
N ALA A 444 10.30 -12.39 12.75
CA ALA A 444 10.91 -11.38 13.62
C ALA A 444 12.45 -11.44 13.59
N GLU A 445 13.05 -12.61 13.32
CA GLU A 445 14.50 -12.80 13.31
C GLU A 445 15.23 -12.00 12.20
N ASN A 446 16.51 -11.70 12.44
CA ASN A 446 17.44 -11.03 11.52
C ASN A 446 17.55 -11.70 10.15
N GLY A 447 17.29 -13.01 10.10
CA GLY A 447 17.27 -13.76 8.85
C GLY A 447 16.27 -13.20 7.86
N PHE A 448 15.02 -13.01 8.29
CA PHE A 448 13.95 -12.46 7.45
C PHE A 448 13.88 -10.94 7.52
N THR A 449 13.84 -10.38 8.73
CA THR A 449 13.63 -8.95 8.92
C THR A 449 14.95 -8.19 8.86
N SER A 450 14.94 -7.04 8.18
CA SER A 450 15.99 -6.02 8.19
C SER A 450 15.46 -4.77 8.89
N ASP A 451 16.32 -3.77 9.08
CA ASP A 451 15.94 -2.47 9.64
C ASP A 451 14.99 -1.66 8.73
N TRP A 452 14.70 -2.16 7.53
CA TRP A 452 13.81 -1.54 6.53
C TRP A 452 12.73 -2.49 5.99
N GLY A 453 12.50 -3.65 6.61
CA GLY A 453 11.38 -4.53 6.29
C GLY A 453 11.78 -6.00 6.10
N VAL A 454 10.82 -6.80 5.64
CA VAL A 454 10.90 -8.27 5.59
C VAL A 454 11.31 -8.75 4.21
N ARG A 455 12.32 -9.62 4.16
CA ARG A 455 12.79 -10.28 2.94
C ARG A 455 11.86 -11.41 2.54
N ILE A 456 11.79 -11.72 1.25
CA ILE A 456 11.06 -12.91 0.79
C ILE A 456 11.69 -14.23 1.28
N LEU A 457 13.01 -14.27 1.43
CA LEU A 457 13.80 -15.39 1.94
C LEU A 457 14.66 -14.92 3.09
N SER A 458 14.93 -15.83 4.03
CA SER A 458 15.98 -15.63 5.02
C SER A 458 17.33 -15.36 4.33
N GLU A 459 18.12 -14.44 4.87
CA GLU A 459 19.48 -14.17 4.39
C GLU A 459 20.44 -15.37 4.53
N GLN A 460 20.06 -16.39 5.31
CA GLN A 460 20.78 -17.66 5.46
C GLN A 460 20.39 -18.69 4.39
N SER A 461 19.36 -18.44 3.57
CA SER A 461 18.97 -19.34 2.49
C SER A 461 20.08 -19.43 1.43
N PRO A 462 20.39 -20.63 0.89
CA PRO A 462 21.33 -20.77 -0.22
C PRO A 462 20.82 -20.10 -1.52
N LEU A 463 19.52 -19.81 -1.60
CA LEU A 463 18.90 -19.11 -2.73
C LEU A 463 18.93 -17.58 -2.58
N PHE A 464 19.34 -17.09 -1.40
CA PHE A 464 19.31 -15.67 -1.10
C PHE A 464 20.21 -14.85 -2.03
N ASN A 465 19.60 -13.93 -2.76
CA ASN A 465 20.27 -12.85 -3.47
C ASN A 465 19.62 -11.53 -3.05
N PRO A 466 20.37 -10.59 -2.44
CA PRO A 466 19.80 -9.36 -1.91
C PRO A 466 19.20 -8.43 -2.98
N ARG A 467 19.53 -8.62 -4.27
CA ARG A 467 18.90 -7.92 -5.41
C ARG A 467 17.89 -8.81 -6.18
N GLY A 468 17.70 -10.04 -5.73
CA GLY A 468 16.78 -11.00 -6.35
C GLY A 468 15.33 -10.59 -6.11
N TYR A 469 14.61 -10.32 -7.19
CA TYR A 469 13.21 -9.86 -7.16
C TYR A 469 12.32 -10.81 -6.34
N HIS A 470 12.41 -12.13 -6.56
CA HIS A 470 11.65 -13.14 -5.81
C HIS A 470 12.51 -14.07 -4.94
N TYR A 471 13.73 -13.67 -4.55
CA TYR A 471 14.63 -14.57 -3.82
C TYR A 471 15.68 -13.82 -2.97
N GLY A 472 15.31 -12.66 -2.43
CA GLY A 472 16.09 -12.03 -1.34
C GLY A 472 15.90 -10.54 -1.15
N SER A 473 15.20 -9.85 -2.05
CA SER A 473 14.83 -8.45 -1.84
C SER A 473 13.76 -8.27 -0.74
N VAL A 474 13.64 -7.04 -0.24
CA VAL A 474 12.61 -6.59 0.72
C VAL A 474 11.55 -5.83 -0.06
N TRP A 475 10.29 -6.25 0.03
CA TRP A 475 9.19 -5.52 -0.59
C TRP A 475 8.33 -4.95 0.53
N PRO A 476 7.92 -3.68 0.45
CA PRO A 476 6.96 -3.13 1.39
C PRO A 476 5.65 -3.92 1.43
N LEU A 477 5.27 -4.58 0.33
CA LEU A 477 4.16 -5.51 0.30
C LEU A 477 4.34 -6.70 1.26
N PHE A 478 5.48 -7.39 1.22
CA PHE A 478 5.76 -8.51 2.13
C PHE A 478 5.80 -8.05 3.58
N THR A 479 6.43 -6.90 3.81
CA THR A 479 6.49 -6.27 5.14
C THR A 479 5.10 -5.95 5.67
N GLY A 480 4.19 -5.48 4.81
CA GLY A 480 2.79 -5.23 5.17
C GLY A 480 2.00 -6.51 5.46
N TRP A 481 2.16 -7.56 4.65
CA TRP A 481 1.55 -8.87 4.92
C TRP A 481 2.04 -9.48 6.23
N THR A 482 3.35 -9.40 6.50
CA THR A 482 3.92 -9.85 7.77
C THR A 482 3.33 -9.07 8.94
N ALA A 483 3.26 -7.74 8.85
CA ALA A 483 2.66 -6.92 9.90
C ALA A 483 1.19 -7.32 10.15
N LEU A 484 0.40 -7.52 9.08
CA LEU A 484 -0.98 -7.98 9.20
C LEU A 484 -1.07 -9.33 9.92
N ALA A 485 -0.27 -10.32 9.50
CA ALA A 485 -0.21 -11.63 10.15
C ALA A 485 0.16 -11.52 11.64
N GLU A 486 1.18 -10.73 11.97
CA GLU A 486 1.62 -10.53 13.35
C GLU A 486 0.50 -9.90 14.21
N TYR A 487 -0.23 -8.92 13.69
CA TYR A 487 -1.38 -8.37 14.41
C TYR A 487 -2.52 -9.38 14.60
N MET A 488 -2.83 -10.22 13.59
CA MET A 488 -3.88 -11.25 13.69
C MET A 488 -3.60 -12.28 14.78
N TYR A 489 -2.32 -12.50 15.11
CA TYR A 489 -1.88 -13.48 16.10
C TYR A 489 -1.28 -12.86 17.39
N GLY A 490 -1.49 -11.55 17.61
CA GLY A 490 -1.13 -10.93 18.88
C GLY A 490 0.32 -10.48 19.05
N ASN A 491 1.14 -10.48 17.99
CA ASN A 491 2.51 -9.97 17.95
C ASN A 491 2.55 -8.45 17.61
N TYR A 492 1.92 -7.62 18.44
CA TYR A 492 1.77 -6.19 18.14
C TYR A 492 3.09 -5.42 18.07
N ILE A 493 4.10 -5.83 18.85
CA ILE A 493 5.40 -5.14 18.90
C ILE A 493 6.12 -5.26 17.56
N GLN A 494 6.15 -6.48 17.01
CA GLN A 494 6.76 -6.77 15.71
C GLN A 494 5.93 -6.14 14.59
N GLY A 495 4.59 -6.28 14.65
CA GLY A 495 3.71 -5.72 13.63
C GLY A 495 3.86 -4.20 13.53
N PHE A 496 3.98 -3.50 14.67
CA PHE A 496 4.23 -2.06 14.68
C PHE A 496 5.61 -1.71 14.12
N PHE A 497 6.64 -2.50 14.42
CA PHE A 497 7.98 -2.32 13.86
C PHE A 497 7.96 -2.39 12.32
N HIS A 498 7.31 -3.41 11.74
CA HIS A 498 7.22 -3.56 10.29
C HIS A 498 6.37 -2.47 9.63
N ILE A 499 5.28 -2.01 10.27
CA ILE A 499 4.54 -0.81 9.81
C ILE A 499 5.48 0.38 9.70
N MET A 500 6.31 0.62 10.73
CA MET A 500 7.24 1.74 10.75
C MET A 500 8.37 1.58 9.74
N ASN A 501 8.83 0.35 9.44
CA ASN A 501 9.81 0.13 8.37
C ASN A 501 9.29 0.61 7.02
N ASN A 502 8.06 0.22 6.63
CA ASN A 502 7.43 0.70 5.40
C ASN A 502 7.18 2.21 5.45
N LEU A 503 6.61 2.68 6.56
CA LEU A 503 6.20 4.06 6.72
C LEU A 503 7.40 5.00 6.57
N LEU A 504 8.57 4.68 7.12
CA LEU A 504 9.71 5.61 7.11
C LEU A 504 10.39 5.77 5.73
N VAL A 505 10.04 4.95 4.73
CA VAL A 505 10.61 5.02 3.38
C VAL A 505 10.32 6.35 2.69
N TYR A 506 9.17 7.02 2.96
CA TYR A 506 8.80 8.29 2.31
C TYR A 506 9.84 9.40 2.44
N LYS A 507 10.76 9.29 3.40
CA LYS A 507 11.82 10.27 3.64
C LYS A 507 13.00 10.15 2.68
N ASN A 508 13.09 9.06 1.93
CA ASN A 508 14.27 8.68 1.17
C ASN A 508 13.93 8.53 -0.32
N TRP A 509 14.90 8.86 -1.18
CA TRP A 509 14.82 8.78 -2.65
C TRP A 509 13.64 9.58 -3.23
N SER A 510 12.49 8.94 -3.41
CA SER A 510 11.29 9.57 -3.97
C SER A 510 10.42 10.13 -2.85
N LEU A 511 10.77 11.35 -2.41
CA LEU A 511 10.14 12.01 -1.28
C LEU A 511 8.61 11.97 -1.34
N GLY A 512 8.01 11.48 -0.25
CA GLY A 512 6.56 11.33 -0.12
C GLY A 512 6.00 9.99 -0.63
N TYR A 513 6.86 9.07 -1.11
CA TYR A 513 6.46 7.78 -1.65
C TYR A 513 7.22 6.59 -1.05
N VAL A 514 6.60 5.42 -1.12
CA VAL A 514 7.19 4.16 -0.69
C VAL A 514 7.68 3.37 -1.92
N GLU A 515 8.95 3.02 -1.93
CA GLU A 515 9.60 2.26 -3.01
C GLU A 515 8.92 0.89 -3.26
N GLU A 516 9.00 0.38 -4.50
CA GLU A 516 8.46 -0.95 -4.85
C GLU A 516 9.25 -2.08 -4.19
N VAL A 517 10.57 -2.05 -4.35
CA VAL A 517 11.50 -3.09 -3.88
C VAL A 517 12.77 -2.44 -3.36
N LEU A 518 13.22 -2.91 -2.20
CA LEU A 518 14.47 -2.56 -1.54
C LEU A 518 15.45 -3.75 -1.59
N ASN A 519 16.73 -3.43 -1.60
CA ASN A 519 17.80 -4.42 -1.49
C ASN A 519 17.73 -5.12 -0.12
N GLY A 520 17.93 -6.44 -0.10
CA GLY A 520 17.84 -7.26 1.11
C GLY A 520 19.04 -7.17 2.06
N ALA A 521 20.18 -6.65 1.64
CA ALA A 521 21.39 -6.57 2.47
C ALA A 521 21.78 -5.14 2.84
N GLU A 522 21.41 -4.16 2.01
CA GLU A 522 21.75 -2.74 2.17
C GLU A 522 20.50 -1.87 1.97
N TYR A 523 20.39 -0.76 2.71
CA TYR A 523 19.24 0.14 2.56
C TYR A 523 19.34 0.98 1.28
N LEU A 524 18.94 0.38 0.15
CA LEU A 524 18.96 0.95 -1.20
C LEU A 524 17.73 0.46 -2.01
N PRO A 525 17.24 1.23 -2.99
CA PRO A 525 16.23 0.75 -3.93
C PRO A 525 16.81 -0.37 -4.79
N SER A 526 15.97 -1.35 -5.12
CA SER A 526 16.30 -2.46 -6.02
C SER A 526 15.18 -2.76 -7.02
N GLY A 527 14.07 -2.01 -6.98
CA GLY A 527 12.93 -2.15 -7.86
C GLY A 527 13.05 -1.35 -9.16
N VAL A 528 12.05 -1.51 -10.01
CA VAL A 528 11.91 -0.75 -11.26
C VAL A 528 11.11 0.53 -11.01
N CYS A 529 10.17 0.48 -10.07
CA CYS A 529 9.21 1.53 -9.80
C CYS A 529 9.47 2.18 -8.42
N PRO A 530 9.80 3.48 -8.37
CA PRO A 530 9.99 4.17 -7.11
C PRO A 530 8.69 4.59 -6.42
N HIS A 531 7.55 4.55 -7.12
CA HIS A 531 6.24 4.85 -6.56
C HIS A 531 5.26 3.76 -6.97
N GLN A 532 4.96 2.84 -6.06
CA GLN A 532 4.13 1.66 -6.33
C GLN A 532 2.89 1.63 -5.44
N CYS A 533 1.72 1.35 -6.04
CA CYS A 533 0.44 1.43 -5.37
C CYS A 533 0.34 0.51 -4.16
N TRP A 534 0.73 -0.76 -4.32
CA TRP A 534 0.70 -1.72 -3.20
C TRP A 534 1.60 -1.27 -2.05
N SER A 535 2.71 -0.59 -2.33
CA SER A 535 3.70 -0.20 -1.32
C SER A 535 3.14 0.88 -0.43
N GLU A 536 2.45 1.86 -1.03
CA GLU A 536 1.70 2.88 -0.27
C GLU A 536 0.60 2.23 0.57
N THR A 537 -0.19 1.34 -0.04
CA THR A 537 -1.32 0.72 0.66
C THR A 537 -0.93 -0.25 1.77
N MET A 538 0.28 -0.80 1.72
CA MET A 538 0.83 -1.69 2.75
C MET A 538 1.50 -0.94 3.91
N VAL A 539 1.50 0.39 3.87
CA VAL A 539 1.56 1.21 5.08
C VAL A 539 0.16 1.29 5.73
N LEU A 540 -0.89 1.42 4.92
CA LEU A 540 -2.25 1.76 5.36
C LEU A 540 -3.04 0.57 5.90
N GLN A 541 -3.09 -0.55 5.18
CA GLN A 541 -3.91 -1.70 5.54
C GLN A 541 -3.57 -2.28 6.92
N PRO A 542 -2.28 -2.49 7.30
CA PRO A 542 -1.95 -2.97 8.64
C PRO A 542 -2.32 -1.98 9.75
N ILE A 543 -2.41 -0.67 9.46
CA ILE A 543 -2.91 0.31 10.41
C ILE A 543 -4.42 0.11 10.65
N TYR A 544 -5.18 -0.21 9.61
CA TYR A 544 -6.65 -0.37 9.71
C TYR A 544 -7.05 -1.71 10.32
N GLU A 545 -6.49 -2.80 9.82
CA GLU A 545 -6.86 -4.15 10.23
C GLU A 545 -6.02 -4.65 11.41
N GLY A 546 -4.80 -4.13 11.58
CA GLY A 546 -3.92 -4.45 12.69
C GLY A 546 -4.06 -3.46 13.86
N ILE A 547 -3.54 -2.24 13.71
CA ILE A 547 -3.52 -1.25 14.81
C ILE A 547 -4.93 -0.90 15.29
N LEU A 548 -5.86 -0.60 14.39
CA LEU A 548 -7.25 -0.28 14.75
C LEU A 548 -8.11 -1.53 14.94
N GLY A 549 -7.73 -2.66 14.32
CA GLY A 549 -8.50 -3.89 14.39
C GLY A 549 -9.91 -3.76 13.80
N LEU A 550 -10.06 -3.00 12.71
CA LEU A 550 -11.37 -2.73 12.11
C LEU A 550 -11.89 -4.00 11.41
N ASN A 551 -13.06 -4.46 11.86
CA ASN A 551 -13.78 -5.55 11.22
C ASN A 551 -15.27 -5.17 11.04
N PRO A 552 -15.66 -4.71 9.83
CA PRO A 552 -16.99 -4.17 9.56
C PRO A 552 -18.02 -5.24 9.21
N SER A 553 -19.27 -4.99 9.57
CA SER A 553 -20.45 -5.70 9.07
C SER A 553 -21.56 -4.69 8.80
N ALA A 554 -21.47 -4.02 7.65
CA ALA A 554 -22.38 -2.95 7.28
C ALA A 554 -23.83 -3.42 7.11
N LEU A 555 -24.05 -4.64 6.61
CA LEU A 555 -25.40 -5.24 6.50
C LEU A 555 -26.11 -5.36 7.86
N GLU A 556 -25.33 -5.54 8.93
CA GLU A 556 -25.85 -5.68 10.30
C GLU A 556 -25.78 -4.37 11.10
N ASN A 557 -25.35 -3.26 10.50
CA ASN A 557 -25.00 -2.01 11.19
C ASN A 557 -24.07 -2.29 12.40
N LYS A 558 -23.00 -3.07 12.16
CA LYS A 558 -22.05 -3.48 13.18
C LYS A 558 -20.60 -3.14 12.77
N LEU A 559 -19.79 -2.76 13.75
CA LEU A 559 -18.34 -2.58 13.59
C LEU A 559 -17.62 -3.12 14.83
N SER A 560 -16.68 -4.05 14.62
CA SER A 560 -15.70 -4.41 15.64
C SER A 560 -14.45 -3.54 15.51
N ILE A 561 -13.93 -3.08 16.65
CA ILE A 561 -12.73 -2.24 16.74
C ILE A 561 -11.86 -2.80 17.85
N SER A 562 -10.61 -3.13 17.54
CA SER A 562 -9.66 -3.73 18.46
C SER A 562 -8.36 -2.90 18.50
N PRO A 563 -8.32 -1.75 19.18
CA PRO A 563 -7.12 -0.90 19.17
C PRO A 563 -5.91 -1.56 19.82
N ARG A 564 -4.76 -1.51 19.14
CA ARG A 564 -3.44 -2.07 19.51
C ARG A 564 -2.31 -1.04 19.33
N PHE A 565 -2.57 0.21 19.72
CA PHE A 565 -1.57 1.27 19.68
C PHE A 565 -0.42 1.02 20.67
N PRO A 566 0.79 1.54 20.40
CA PRO A 566 1.87 1.57 21.39
C PRO A 566 1.39 2.09 22.74
N PHE A 567 1.82 1.43 23.82
CA PHE A 567 1.26 1.67 25.15
C PHE A 567 1.71 3.00 25.76
N ASP A 568 2.83 3.53 25.30
CA ASP A 568 3.41 4.84 25.65
C ASP A 568 2.73 6.03 24.95
N TRP A 569 1.78 5.79 24.04
CA TRP A 569 1.03 6.86 23.38
C TRP A 569 -0.15 7.34 24.23
N ASP A 570 0.10 8.38 25.04
CA ASP A 570 -0.86 8.91 26.01
C ASP A 570 -2.14 9.51 25.42
N SER A 571 -2.10 9.98 24.18
CA SER A 571 -3.29 10.52 23.50
C SER A 571 -3.24 10.34 22.00
N LEU A 572 -4.39 10.09 21.39
CA LEU A 572 -4.56 10.06 19.93
C LEU A 572 -6.00 10.32 19.53
N LYS A 573 -6.18 10.60 18.24
CA LYS A 573 -7.47 10.84 17.60
C LYS A 573 -7.58 10.00 16.34
N VAL A 574 -8.71 9.32 16.18
CA VAL A 574 -9.08 8.59 14.97
C VAL A 574 -10.38 9.18 14.46
N GLU A 575 -10.38 9.63 13.22
CA GLU A 575 -11.50 10.33 12.59
C GLU A 575 -11.93 9.61 11.33
N SER A 576 -13.21 9.75 10.99
CA SER A 576 -13.78 9.30 9.72
C SER A 576 -13.64 7.80 9.45
N ILE A 577 -13.77 6.95 10.47
CA ILE A 577 -14.00 5.52 10.27
C ILE A 577 -15.39 5.38 9.64
N LYS A 578 -15.50 4.76 8.46
CA LYS A 578 -16.78 4.59 7.76
C LYS A 578 -17.18 3.13 7.68
N VAL A 579 -18.45 2.81 7.94
CA VAL A 579 -19.04 1.49 7.72
C VAL A 579 -20.46 1.67 7.25
N GLY A 580 -20.79 1.23 6.03
CA GLY A 580 -22.06 1.51 5.39
C GLY A 580 -22.38 3.00 5.40
N GLN A 581 -23.48 3.37 6.05
CA GLN A 581 -23.94 4.75 6.19
C GLN A 581 -23.51 5.40 7.53
N HIS A 582 -22.60 4.76 8.26
CA HIS A 582 -22.09 5.23 9.55
C HIS A 582 -20.71 5.87 9.39
N LYS A 583 -20.48 6.92 10.16
CA LYS A 583 -19.18 7.55 10.39
C LYS A 583 -18.92 7.61 11.89
N LEU A 584 -17.79 7.07 12.32
CA LEU A 584 -17.36 7.04 13.72
C LEU A 584 -16.03 7.78 13.88
N ASN A 585 -15.90 8.54 14.96
CA ASN A 585 -14.63 9.09 15.43
C ASN A 585 -14.42 8.65 16.88
N PHE A 586 -13.16 8.52 17.31
CA PHE A 586 -12.85 8.45 18.72
C PHE A 586 -11.56 9.18 19.11
N LYS A 587 -11.52 9.67 20.34
CA LYS A 587 -10.33 10.22 20.98
C LYS A 587 -9.96 9.36 22.18
N LEU A 588 -8.72 8.90 22.21
CA LEU A 588 -8.11 8.20 23.33
C LEU A 588 -7.28 9.19 24.17
N ASN A 589 -7.43 9.13 25.49
CA ASN A 589 -6.49 9.71 26.46
C ASN A 589 -6.25 8.68 27.56
N ARG A 590 -5.00 8.39 27.89
CA ARG A 590 -4.64 7.47 28.99
C ARG A 590 -3.72 8.17 29.98
N ASN A 591 -3.75 7.67 31.21
CA ASN A 591 -2.78 7.92 32.25
C ASN A 591 -2.49 6.60 32.97
N GLN A 592 -1.67 6.64 34.01
CA GLN A 592 -1.20 5.44 34.72
C GLN A 592 -2.31 4.52 35.25
N THR A 593 -3.49 5.05 35.60
CA THR A 593 -4.56 4.26 36.26
C THR A 593 -5.91 4.32 35.52
N LYS A 594 -5.96 5.01 34.37
CA LYS A 594 -7.22 5.29 33.68
C LYS A 594 -7.01 5.53 32.19
N THR A 595 -7.84 4.88 31.39
CA THR A 595 -7.93 5.07 29.94
C THR A 595 -9.33 5.54 29.56
N VAL A 596 -9.42 6.61 28.77
CA VAL A 596 -10.69 7.24 28.37
C VAL A 596 -10.80 7.28 26.85
N TYR A 597 -11.92 6.77 26.33
CA TYR A 597 -12.33 6.90 24.95
C TYR A 597 -13.56 7.80 24.85
N ASN A 598 -13.52 8.79 23.98
CA ASN A 598 -14.68 9.62 23.63
C ASN A 598 -15.03 9.33 22.19
N PHE A 599 -16.18 8.71 21.96
CA PHE A 599 -16.72 8.40 20.65
C PHE A 599 -17.69 9.49 20.21
N SER A 600 -17.76 9.70 18.90
CA SER A 600 -18.84 10.45 18.24
C SER A 600 -19.30 9.67 17.03
N HIS A 601 -20.60 9.60 16.79
CA HIS A 601 -21.20 8.85 15.72
C HIS A 601 -22.11 9.74 14.87
N ASP A 602 -22.01 9.59 13.55
CA ASP A 602 -22.90 10.17 12.55
C ASP A 602 -23.46 9.04 11.69
N GLY A 603 -24.78 8.88 11.69
CA GLY A 603 -25.48 7.80 10.99
C GLY A 603 -26.96 7.79 11.33
N LYS A 604 -27.81 7.32 10.41
CA LYS A 604 -29.27 7.29 10.60
C LYS A 604 -29.72 6.23 11.61
N ASN A 605 -29.05 5.08 11.59
CA ASN A 605 -29.33 3.95 12.47
C ASN A 605 -28.34 3.93 13.63
N LYS A 606 -28.67 3.17 14.67
CA LYS A 606 -27.68 2.82 15.70
C LYS A 606 -26.62 1.91 15.10
N LEU A 607 -25.38 2.10 15.52
CA LEU A 607 -24.25 1.24 15.19
C LEU A 607 -23.94 0.35 16.40
N LEU A 608 -23.93 -0.96 16.20
CA LEU A 608 -23.47 -1.91 17.20
C LEU A 608 -21.94 -1.97 17.18
N ILE A 609 -21.30 -1.61 18.29
CA ILE A 609 -19.86 -1.66 18.45
C ILE A 609 -19.45 -2.86 19.30
N GLU A 610 -18.52 -3.66 18.78
CA GLU A 610 -17.73 -4.61 19.56
C GLU A 610 -16.35 -4.00 19.77
N PHE A 611 -16.07 -3.52 20.98
CA PHE A 611 -14.87 -2.75 21.28
C PHE A 611 -13.92 -3.55 22.17
N ASN A 612 -12.73 -3.82 21.66
CA ASN A 612 -11.77 -4.71 22.28
C ASN A 612 -10.39 -4.04 22.48
N PRO A 613 -10.25 -2.95 23.26
CA PRO A 613 -8.94 -2.32 23.48
C PRO A 613 -8.00 -3.23 24.27
N SER A 614 -6.72 -3.20 23.88
CA SER A 614 -5.65 -3.92 24.57
C SER A 614 -4.94 -3.06 25.62
N PHE A 615 -4.43 -3.72 26.65
CA PHE A 615 -3.64 -3.18 27.76
C PHE A 615 -2.36 -4.02 27.95
N PRO A 616 -1.29 -3.47 28.55
CA PRO A 616 -0.08 -4.23 28.83
C PRO A 616 -0.33 -5.52 29.62
N LEU A 617 0.52 -6.52 29.45
CA LEU A 617 0.45 -7.77 30.21
C LEU A 617 0.50 -7.50 31.72
N GLY A 618 -0.30 -8.23 32.50
CA GLY A 618 -0.39 -8.04 33.95
C GLY A 618 -1.26 -6.86 34.39
N THR A 619 -1.92 -6.15 33.46
CA THR A 619 -2.89 -5.11 33.81
C THR A 619 -4.12 -5.72 34.48
N VAL A 620 -4.53 -5.15 35.62
CA VAL A 620 -5.77 -5.49 36.32
C VAL A 620 -6.82 -4.42 36.02
N ILE A 621 -7.93 -4.83 35.40
CA ILE A 621 -9.06 -3.96 35.10
C ILE A 621 -9.99 -3.92 36.32
N GLN A 622 -10.11 -2.75 36.94
CA GLN A 622 -10.88 -2.56 38.17
C GLN A 622 -12.36 -2.35 37.89
N LYS A 623 -12.69 -1.48 36.91
CA LYS A 623 -14.05 -1.21 36.47
C LYS A 623 -14.08 -0.50 35.12
N VAL A 624 -15.20 -0.61 34.42
CA VAL A 624 -15.49 0.13 33.19
C VAL A 624 -16.76 0.95 33.40
N LEU A 625 -16.73 2.23 33.00
CA LEU A 625 -17.90 3.10 32.97
C LEU A 625 -18.24 3.46 31.51
N ILE A 626 -19.52 3.40 31.15
CA ILE A 626 -20.09 3.95 29.92
C ILE A 626 -21.04 5.08 30.32
N ASP A 627 -20.74 6.31 29.88
CA ASP A 627 -21.45 7.54 30.26
C ASP A 627 -21.66 7.68 31.78
N GLY A 628 -20.60 7.36 32.53
CA GLY A 628 -20.56 7.45 34.00
C GLY A 628 -21.27 6.30 34.73
N LYS A 629 -21.91 5.37 34.03
CA LYS A 629 -22.54 4.18 34.61
C LYS A 629 -21.64 2.96 34.47
N GLU A 630 -21.56 2.15 35.52
CA GLU A 630 -20.77 0.93 35.48
C GLU A 630 -21.33 -0.06 34.44
N ALA A 631 -20.44 -0.62 33.63
CA ALA A 631 -20.76 -1.52 32.54
C ALA A 631 -20.08 -2.87 32.73
N SER A 632 -20.78 -3.95 32.36
CA SER A 632 -20.18 -5.28 32.32
C SER A 632 -19.14 -5.37 31.19
N PHE A 633 -18.05 -6.08 31.44
CA PHE A 633 -16.97 -6.28 30.49
C PHE A 633 -16.43 -7.70 30.58
N GLY A 634 -15.96 -8.22 29.44
CA GLY A 634 -15.17 -9.45 29.38
C GLY A 634 -13.68 -9.15 29.45
N LEU A 635 -12.90 -10.16 29.83
CA LEU A 635 -11.44 -10.13 29.73
C LEU A 635 -10.97 -11.34 28.95
N SER A 636 -10.06 -11.12 28.01
CA SER A 636 -9.33 -12.16 27.31
C SER A 636 -7.84 -11.84 27.29
N ASN A 637 -6.99 -12.86 27.34
CA ASN A 637 -5.54 -12.68 27.18
C ASN A 637 -5.17 -12.96 25.73
N GLU A 638 -4.36 -12.07 25.16
CA GLU A 638 -3.65 -12.27 23.91
C GLU A 638 -2.14 -12.32 24.20
N ARG A 639 -1.34 -12.72 23.21
CA ARG A 639 0.10 -13.01 23.39
C ARG A 639 0.87 -11.86 24.02
N GLN A 640 0.57 -10.61 23.64
CA GLN A 640 1.25 -9.40 24.12
C GLN A 640 0.31 -8.40 24.82
N GLY A 641 -0.86 -8.82 25.31
CA GLY A 641 -1.75 -7.91 26.02
C GLY A 641 -2.97 -8.54 26.70
N VAL A 642 -3.56 -7.77 27.61
CA VAL A 642 -4.86 -8.05 28.24
C VAL A 642 -5.93 -7.25 27.49
N VAL A 643 -6.96 -7.92 27.00
CA VAL A 643 -8.00 -7.33 26.17
C VAL A 643 -9.30 -7.19 26.95
N VAL A 644 -9.89 -6.00 26.90
CA VAL A 644 -11.19 -5.72 27.51
C VAL A 644 -12.26 -5.85 26.44
N ASN A 645 -13.21 -6.77 26.58
CA ASN A 645 -14.29 -6.96 25.61
C ASN A 645 -15.53 -6.19 26.04
N LEU A 646 -15.94 -5.23 25.21
CA LEU A 646 -17.13 -4.40 25.43
C LEU A 646 -18.07 -4.51 24.22
N LYS A 647 -19.37 -4.44 24.50
CA LYS A 647 -20.41 -4.38 23.46
C LYS A 647 -21.42 -3.31 23.81
N PHE A 648 -21.65 -2.38 22.91
CA PHE A 648 -22.59 -1.28 23.11
C PHE A 648 -23.16 -0.78 21.78
N GLU A 649 -24.34 -0.17 21.84
CA GLU A 649 -24.91 0.56 20.71
C GLU A 649 -24.57 2.04 20.84
N ILE A 650 -24.25 2.67 19.72
CA ILE A 650 -24.00 4.11 19.65
C ILE A 650 -24.91 4.77 18.61
N SER A 651 -25.48 5.91 18.96
CA SER A 651 -26.25 6.77 18.05
C SER A 651 -25.76 8.22 18.02
N LEU A 652 -25.07 8.66 19.08
CA LEU A 652 -24.52 10.00 19.28
C LEU A 652 -23.15 9.86 19.97
N ASP A 653 -22.72 10.88 20.70
CA ASP A 653 -21.51 10.83 21.51
C ASP A 653 -21.64 9.84 22.67
N LEU A 654 -20.54 9.15 22.98
CA LEU A 654 -20.47 8.17 24.05
C LEU A 654 -19.07 8.20 24.68
N LYS A 655 -19.00 8.13 26.01
CA LYS A 655 -17.74 8.11 26.75
C LYS A 655 -17.52 6.79 27.46
N ILE A 656 -16.35 6.19 27.26
CA ILE A 656 -15.89 4.99 27.97
C ILE A 656 -14.72 5.35 28.87
N GLU A 657 -14.78 4.95 30.14
CA GLU A 657 -13.71 5.11 31.12
C GLU A 657 -13.33 3.74 31.67
N ILE A 658 -12.09 3.32 31.46
CA ILE A 658 -11.54 2.05 31.95
C ILE A 658 -10.54 2.38 33.05
N TYR A 659 -10.83 1.95 34.28
CA TYR A 659 -9.95 2.10 35.42
C TYR A 659 -9.12 0.83 35.58
N HIS A 660 -7.81 1.00 35.69
CA HIS A 660 -6.86 -0.10 35.67
C HIS A 660 -5.66 0.19 36.57
N ASN A 661 -4.89 -0.85 36.87
CA ASN A 661 -3.63 -0.78 37.61
C ASN A 661 -2.71 -1.90 37.12
N GLY A 662 -1.41 -1.74 37.32
CA GLY A 662 -0.41 -2.70 36.88
C GLY A 662 -0.07 -2.54 35.41
N GLY A 663 0.53 -3.58 34.84
CA GLY A 663 0.90 -3.62 33.43
C GLY A 663 2.41 -3.50 33.21
N ILE A 664 2.90 -4.26 32.25
CA ILE A 664 4.26 -4.16 31.75
C ILE A 664 4.30 -4.51 30.26
N SER A 665 5.06 -3.75 29.49
CA SER A 665 5.28 -4.01 28.06
C SER A 665 6.58 -3.38 27.59
N VAL A 666 7.29 -4.03 26.68
CA VAL A 666 8.40 -3.43 25.95
C VAL A 666 7.86 -2.52 24.83
N ILE A 667 8.44 -1.34 24.70
CA ILE A 667 8.11 -0.40 23.63
C ILE A 667 8.83 -0.84 22.35
N PRO A 668 8.16 -0.90 21.19
CA PRO A 668 8.79 -1.27 19.92
C PRO A 668 10.02 -0.41 19.62
N SER A 669 11.16 -1.04 19.32
CA SER A 669 12.41 -0.35 18.98
C SER A 669 12.43 -0.01 17.50
N ILE A 670 12.06 1.23 17.13
CA ILE A 670 11.97 1.64 15.72
C ILE A 670 13.35 1.90 15.13
N ALA A 671 13.65 1.26 14.02
CA ALA A 671 14.90 1.46 13.29
C ALA A 671 14.83 2.69 12.38
N TYR A 672 15.95 3.42 12.30
CA TYR A 672 16.15 4.56 11.40
C TYR A 672 17.36 4.28 10.50
N PRO A 673 17.19 3.48 9.45
CA PRO A 673 18.31 3.01 8.63
C PRO A 673 19.00 4.15 7.87
N ILE A 674 20.31 4.01 7.69
CA ILE A 674 21.15 4.94 6.93
C ILE A 674 21.28 4.43 5.49
N ILE A 675 21.06 5.31 4.51
CA ILE A 675 21.11 4.95 3.08
C ILE A 675 22.47 4.33 2.75
N GLY A 676 22.43 3.13 2.15
CA GLY A 676 23.63 2.38 1.74
C GLY A 676 24.28 1.53 2.83
N GLU A 677 23.80 1.58 4.07
CA GLU A 677 24.33 0.73 5.15
C GLU A 677 23.58 -0.59 5.29
N SER A 678 24.24 -1.58 5.88
CA SER A 678 23.65 -2.86 6.28
C SER A 678 22.81 -2.72 7.55
N SER A 679 21.81 -3.59 7.73
CA SER A 679 20.97 -3.65 8.95
C SER A 679 21.82 -3.70 10.23
N ASN A 680 21.47 -2.91 11.24
CA ASN A 680 22.02 -3.03 12.59
C ASN A 680 21.49 -4.29 13.29
N GLY A 681 20.20 -4.61 13.09
CA GLY A 681 19.65 -5.91 13.46
C GLY A 681 19.35 -6.07 14.95
N PHE A 682 19.28 -4.98 15.72
CA PHE A 682 18.76 -5.02 17.09
C PHE A 682 17.23 -4.98 17.11
N ARG A 683 16.58 -5.95 17.76
CA ARG A 683 15.11 -6.06 17.78
C ARG A 683 14.58 -6.96 18.89
N VAL A 684 13.30 -6.80 19.18
CA VAL A 684 12.53 -7.67 20.06
C VAL A 684 11.95 -8.83 19.25
N LEU A 685 12.29 -10.06 19.60
CA LEU A 685 11.73 -11.28 18.99
C LEU A 685 10.44 -11.68 19.67
N SER A 686 10.41 -11.67 21.00
CA SER A 686 9.25 -12.05 21.78
C SER A 686 9.22 -11.29 23.11
N ALA A 687 8.03 -11.18 23.70
CA ALA A 687 7.88 -10.62 25.03
C ALA A 687 6.68 -11.27 25.74
N GLU A 688 6.90 -11.78 26.94
CA GLU A 688 5.89 -12.54 27.68
C GLU A 688 5.98 -12.30 29.19
N LEU A 689 4.87 -12.48 29.89
CA LEU A 689 4.79 -12.36 31.35
C LEU A 689 4.56 -13.75 31.97
N LYS A 690 5.56 -14.26 32.68
CA LYS A 690 5.55 -15.54 33.40
C LYS A 690 5.47 -15.29 34.90
N GLY A 691 4.25 -15.34 35.45
CA GLY A 691 4.02 -14.99 36.84
C GLY A 691 4.38 -13.52 37.10
N ASN A 692 5.47 -13.27 37.83
CA ASN A 692 5.98 -11.93 38.13
C ASN A 692 7.23 -11.55 37.30
N GLU A 693 7.63 -12.39 36.35
CA GLU A 693 8.80 -12.18 35.49
C GLU A 693 8.36 -11.79 34.08
N TYR A 694 8.77 -10.60 33.64
CA TYR A 694 8.57 -10.16 32.26
C TYR A 694 9.83 -10.48 31.45
N VAL A 695 9.72 -11.46 30.55
CA VAL A 695 10.83 -11.96 29.74
C VAL A 695 10.74 -11.33 28.37
N ILE A 696 11.81 -10.67 27.95
CA ILE A 696 11.95 -10.09 26.61
C ILE A 696 13.10 -10.80 25.93
N GLU A 697 12.81 -11.42 24.79
CA GLU A 697 13.84 -12.00 23.93
C GLU A 697 14.22 -10.98 22.86
N VAL A 698 15.51 -10.72 22.73
CA VAL A 698 16.05 -9.78 21.75
C VAL A 698 17.13 -10.45 20.91
N GLN A 699 17.33 -9.94 19.71
CA GLN A 699 18.42 -10.29 18.82
C GLN A 699 19.18 -9.03 18.46
N GLY A 700 20.50 -9.12 18.32
CA GLY A 700 21.40 -8.00 17.98
C GLY A 700 22.78 -8.51 17.56
N LYS A 701 23.66 -7.62 17.09
CA LYS A 701 25.03 -8.02 16.77
C LYS A 701 25.84 -8.19 18.07
N PRO A 702 26.77 -9.16 18.12
CA PRO A 702 27.63 -9.34 19.29
C PRO A 702 28.43 -8.07 19.63
N LYS A 703 28.58 -7.78 20.92
CA LYS A 703 29.41 -6.68 21.46
C LYS A 703 28.89 -5.27 21.13
N GLN A 704 27.62 -5.13 20.77
CA GLN A 704 26.94 -3.84 20.69
C GLN A 704 26.12 -3.61 21.95
N ILE A 705 26.08 -2.36 22.40
CA ILE A 705 25.22 -1.96 23.52
C ILE A 705 24.01 -1.27 22.92
N GLU A 706 22.84 -1.84 23.14
CA GLU A 706 21.59 -1.37 22.56
C GLU A 706 20.61 -0.96 23.66
N GLU A 707 19.82 0.08 23.39
CA GLU A 707 18.84 0.59 24.35
C GLU A 707 17.45 0.00 24.09
N LEU A 708 16.80 -0.44 25.17
CA LEU A 708 15.45 -0.96 25.15
C LEU A 708 14.59 -0.20 26.16
N ASN A 709 13.39 0.21 25.76
CA ASN A 709 12.46 0.94 26.62
C ASN A 709 11.34 0.02 27.09
N ILE A 710 11.10 -0.03 28.40
CA ILE A 710 10.07 -0.86 29.04
C ILE A 710 9.06 0.06 29.70
N PHE A 711 7.81 0.00 29.28
CA PHE A 711 6.68 0.70 29.87
C PHE A 711 6.13 -0.07 31.07
N SER A 712 6.12 0.55 32.24
CA SER A 712 5.46 0.02 33.45
C SER A 712 4.83 1.17 34.26
N PRO A 713 3.51 1.42 34.10
CA PRO A 713 2.83 2.64 34.57
C PRO A 713 2.76 2.77 36.10
N THR A 714 2.59 1.67 36.82
CA THR A 714 2.36 1.70 38.28
C THR A 714 3.26 0.76 39.06
N GLU A 715 3.83 -0.27 38.43
CA GLU A 715 4.69 -1.24 39.10
C GLU A 715 6.16 -0.79 39.09
N GLN A 716 6.86 -1.11 40.18
CA GLN A 716 8.31 -0.92 40.24
C GLN A 716 9.02 -2.20 39.83
N ILE A 717 9.89 -2.09 38.83
CA ILE A 717 10.78 -3.19 38.43
C ILE A 717 11.82 -3.39 39.53
N LYS A 718 11.75 -4.52 40.23
CA LYS A 718 12.61 -4.81 41.39
C LYS A 718 14.04 -5.19 41.01
N SER A 719 14.20 -5.92 39.91
CA SER A 719 15.48 -6.41 39.41
C SER A 719 15.42 -6.59 37.90
N ILE A 720 16.58 -6.49 37.27
CA ILE A 720 16.77 -6.70 35.83
C ILE A 720 17.97 -7.64 35.68
N GLU A 721 17.79 -8.69 34.89
CA GLU A 721 18.84 -9.67 34.59
C GLU A 721 19.28 -9.51 33.13
N ASN A 722 20.56 -9.74 32.84
CA ASN A 722 21.16 -9.66 31.50
C ASN A 722 21.08 -8.28 30.81
N ALA A 723 20.70 -7.23 31.55
CA ALA A 723 20.70 -5.84 31.09
C ALA A 723 20.94 -4.89 32.28
N GLU A 724 21.40 -3.68 31.99
CA GLU A 724 21.65 -2.64 33.01
C GLU A 724 20.60 -1.53 32.91
N LEU A 725 19.98 -1.17 34.06
CA LEU A 725 19.09 -0.01 34.10
C LEU A 725 19.90 1.27 33.86
N PHE A 726 19.61 1.95 32.75
CA PHE A 726 20.26 3.21 32.41
C PHE A 726 19.46 4.41 32.95
N LYS A 727 18.13 4.38 32.82
CA LYS A 727 17.27 5.52 33.14
C LYS A 727 15.83 5.08 33.46
N ASN A 728 15.14 5.83 34.33
CA ASN A 728 13.70 5.68 34.57
C ASN A 728 13.02 7.06 34.61
N GLU A 729 12.15 7.35 33.63
CA GLU A 729 11.37 8.59 33.57
C GLU A 729 9.96 8.30 33.04
N ASN A 730 8.94 8.95 33.64
CA ASN A 730 7.56 8.90 33.17
C ASN A 730 7.01 7.48 32.93
N SER A 731 7.34 6.54 33.83
CA SER A 731 6.93 5.13 33.73
C SER A 731 7.63 4.32 32.63
N ILE A 732 8.72 4.85 32.07
CA ILE A 732 9.56 4.17 31.08
C ILE A 732 10.92 3.88 31.70
N TYR A 733 11.28 2.61 31.74
CA TYR A 733 12.59 2.11 32.14
C TYR A 733 13.42 1.86 30.89
N THR A 734 14.48 2.64 30.70
CA THR A 734 15.46 2.43 29.63
C THR A 734 16.57 1.53 30.16
N VAL A 735 16.76 0.37 29.52
CA VAL A 735 17.80 -0.60 29.86
C VAL A 735 18.80 -0.72 28.71
N LYS A 736 20.04 -1.05 29.05
CA LYS A 736 21.11 -1.35 28.09
C LYS A 736 21.37 -2.85 28.04
N VAL A 737 21.24 -3.41 26.85
CA VAL A 737 21.48 -4.84 26.56
C VAL A 737 22.82 -4.94 25.83
N ASN A 738 23.67 -5.89 26.23
CA ASN A 738 25.03 -6.09 25.70
C ASN A 738 25.16 -7.32 24.80
#